data_AF-A0A4Z1DQE3-F1
#
_entry.id   AF-A0A4Z1DQE3-F1
#
_cell.length_a   1.000
_cell.length_b   1.000
_cell.length_c   1.000
_cell.angle_alpha   90.00
_cell.angle_beta   90.00
_cell.angle_gamma   90.00
#
_symmetry.space_group_name_H-M   'P 1'
#
loop_
_entity.id
_entity.type
_entity.pdbx_description
1 polymer ?
#
loop_
_entity_poly.entity_id
_entity_poly.type
_entity_poly.pdbx_seq_one_letter_code
_entity_poly.pdbx_strand_id
1 'polypeptide(L)'
;MIAEMFRDRAARTPGALAVSDGTTTLTYGELASQSEEFALGLAGLGVRRGDLVGLLGGRSVAGVTALVGTVLAGAAYLPLNPGWPAARLRRITDHARPRLVVGPPGAELSVAEVRAAARTAPAVADTGGTPPAYVMFTSGSTGVPKGVVVEQRGVVRLVRAPEHPWLPAGTRAAHGAAPEFDAATLEVWGTLLNGGSLHIADAETMARPAAYARFLRRERIGFAWLTAPLFHRMADHDPAMFSGLHTLMTGGDVVSAGHAGRVLAHCPGLALYNGYGPTENTVFTTVHRITTPVPDPVPIGRAVAGTELYVCDQAGRPVPDGTEGELWVGGAGVARGYLGDPELTAARFPGGRYRTGDLVTRDPDGVLRFHGRADQQVKILGNLVEPAEVTAALLALPAVRQAHTVAVRDEAGEARLSAYAVTDTDPGALRTALAERLPRYLLPAHLTVLDRLPLKASGKVDTARLPAPRAHDGTPAPDELTGLWAQVLGQDPAAIGPDSDFFALGGDSVRLGALLDRIEARLGRRLGFRQVYAVPTPAGMRALLAHAGEATAPVPRASGRTGPAHPAQRGLYALWQADPDSVAYNIPVRLDFGAPVDPERLQAALNTLLDRHEALRTRLTADGDGIRQEVVDDVTVRLETEAGEGGFVRPFDLAAPPLLRARLAGDRRLLLDLHHVVADGVSVRVLVRELLGLLAGRTPPPVPLRWLDAARWCAGRDDDLGHWPAALAGAPGGGTLPTDRPRPPRPSDAGGRVRRDPVAADAVEKTARVHSTTPFVVLLAAYATALARIGGLTDLVIGVPVHGRTHHELADVVGMFVQTMPLRVRLEEDTTLGALVAELRESHQSALDRGAVAYDRLVRELGVGRPGLRDPLVDAFFGLQNLDSYEFAEAGLTASLDFLHPGTTRFDLNLQVHVRPDRLVCDLEHSTELYERASADHLLDSVLLALDEIAIAPEGPVLRRRTARTYASDADFDFGAAR
;
A
#
# COMPACT_ATOMS: atom_id res chain seq x y z
N MET A 1 9.94 27.90 -28.74
CA MET A 1 11.10 27.59 -27.90
C MET A 1 11.07 26.17 -27.35
N ILE A 2 10.28 25.84 -26.32
CA ILE A 2 10.30 24.48 -25.72
C ILE A 2 9.94 23.40 -26.76
N ALA A 3 8.87 23.63 -27.53
CA ALA A 3 8.44 22.72 -28.60
C ALA A 3 9.54 22.42 -29.63
N GLU A 4 10.28 23.44 -30.07
CA GLU A 4 11.39 23.29 -31.03
C GLU A 4 12.54 22.49 -30.42
N MET A 5 12.89 22.76 -29.16
CA MET A 5 13.95 22.04 -28.45
C MET A 5 13.58 20.56 -28.24
N PHE A 6 12.31 20.27 -27.93
CA PHE A 6 11.83 18.90 -27.81
C PHE A 6 11.82 18.18 -29.16
N ARG A 7 11.34 18.82 -30.24
CA ARG A 7 11.37 18.24 -31.60
C ARG A 7 12.80 17.95 -32.08
N ASP A 8 13.73 18.90 -31.90
CA ASP A 8 15.15 18.68 -32.23
C ASP A 8 15.73 17.51 -31.43
N ARG A 9 15.41 17.41 -30.13
CA ARG A 9 15.83 16.26 -29.31
C ARG A 9 15.26 14.94 -29.83
N ALA A 10 13.95 14.90 -30.08
CA ALA A 10 13.28 13.68 -30.54
C ALA A 10 13.79 13.23 -31.91
N ALA A 11 14.10 14.17 -32.81
CA ALA A 11 14.69 13.88 -34.12
C ALA A 11 16.13 13.34 -34.02
N ARG A 12 16.92 13.81 -33.06
CA ARG A 12 18.31 13.35 -32.87
C ARG A 12 18.41 11.96 -32.24
N THR A 13 17.49 11.60 -31.35
CA THR A 13 17.54 10.34 -30.59
C THR A 13 16.18 9.64 -30.54
N PRO A 14 15.54 9.31 -31.69
CA PRO A 14 14.17 8.82 -31.72
C PRO A 14 13.99 7.47 -31.00
N GLY A 15 14.99 6.59 -31.04
CA GLY A 15 14.96 5.29 -30.37
C GLY A 15 15.36 5.31 -28.88
N ALA A 16 15.75 6.46 -28.33
CA ALA A 16 16.10 6.55 -26.91
C ALA A 16 14.83 6.55 -26.05
N LEU A 17 14.90 5.97 -24.86
CA LEU A 17 13.81 5.98 -23.88
C LEU A 17 13.51 7.42 -23.43
N ALA A 18 12.25 7.86 -23.50
CA ALA A 18 11.82 9.17 -23.04
C ALA A 18 11.03 9.12 -21.74
N VAL A 19 10.04 8.22 -21.63
CA VAL A 19 9.17 8.11 -20.45
C VAL A 19 8.75 6.67 -20.18
N SER A 20 8.66 6.28 -18.91
CA SER A 20 8.16 4.96 -18.48
C SER A 20 7.41 5.05 -17.15
N ASP A 21 6.37 4.24 -16.98
CA ASP A 21 5.71 3.97 -15.68
C ASP A 21 5.93 2.52 -15.20
N GLY A 22 6.85 1.79 -15.82
CA GLY A 22 7.12 0.38 -15.57
C GLY A 22 6.20 -0.59 -16.33
N THR A 23 5.03 -0.14 -16.78
CA THR A 23 4.11 -0.94 -17.61
C THR A 23 4.06 -0.45 -19.05
N THR A 24 4.00 0.87 -19.24
CA THR A 24 4.03 1.56 -20.52
C THR A 24 5.35 2.29 -20.62
N THR A 25 5.98 2.16 -21.78
CA THR A 25 7.27 2.78 -22.09
C THR A 25 7.20 3.41 -23.46
N LEU A 26 7.61 4.68 -23.56
CA LEU A 26 7.71 5.39 -24.84
C LEU A 26 9.14 5.88 -25.07
N THR A 27 9.63 5.62 -26.26
CA THR A 27 10.81 6.27 -26.83
C THR A 27 10.53 7.74 -27.16
N TYR A 28 11.57 8.52 -27.43
CA TYR A 28 11.43 9.91 -27.85
C TYR A 28 10.64 10.05 -29.16
N GLY A 29 10.82 9.14 -30.11
CA GLY A 29 10.06 9.13 -31.37
C GLY A 29 8.58 8.84 -31.15
N GLU A 30 8.26 7.85 -30.29
CA GLU A 30 6.87 7.52 -29.96
C GLU A 30 6.20 8.64 -29.15
N LEU A 31 6.88 9.19 -28.14
CA LEU A 31 6.36 10.31 -27.37
C LEU A 31 6.11 11.53 -28.27
N ALA A 32 7.03 11.84 -29.19
CA ALA A 32 6.85 12.91 -30.15
C ALA A 32 5.63 12.68 -31.05
N SER A 33 5.52 11.50 -31.67
CA SER A 33 4.39 11.14 -32.52
C SER A 33 3.06 11.26 -31.78
N GLN A 34 2.95 10.67 -30.59
CA GLN A 34 1.71 10.71 -29.82
C GLN A 34 1.35 12.13 -29.34
N SER A 35 2.36 12.93 -28.99
CA SER A 35 2.16 14.32 -28.56
C SER A 35 1.79 15.23 -29.74
N GLU A 36 2.29 14.96 -30.95
CA GLU A 36 1.93 15.66 -32.18
C GLU A 36 0.51 15.32 -32.63
N GLU A 37 0.11 14.04 -32.56
CA GLU A 37 -1.29 13.64 -32.74
C GLU A 37 -2.20 14.36 -31.75
N PHE A 38 -1.81 14.44 -30.47
CA PHE A 38 -2.57 15.16 -29.46
C PHE A 38 -2.67 16.66 -29.80
N ALA A 39 -1.56 17.28 -30.23
CA ALA A 39 -1.53 18.69 -30.62
C ALA A 39 -2.45 18.99 -31.83
N LEU A 40 -2.45 18.12 -32.84
CA LEU A 40 -3.34 18.21 -33.99
C LEU A 40 -4.81 17.99 -33.58
N GLY A 41 -5.06 17.05 -32.68
CA GLY A 41 -6.36 16.82 -32.07
C GLY A 41 -6.92 18.06 -31.37
N LEU A 42 -6.11 18.73 -30.54
CA LEU A 42 -6.48 19.99 -29.91
C LEU A 42 -6.85 21.06 -30.95
N ALA A 43 -6.08 21.16 -32.03
CA ALA A 43 -6.38 22.10 -33.12
C ALA A 43 -7.72 21.78 -33.81
N GLY A 44 -8.01 20.49 -34.05
CA GLY A 44 -9.29 20.02 -34.58
C GLY A 44 -10.49 20.33 -33.67
N LEU A 45 -10.26 20.36 -32.36
CA LEU A 45 -11.24 20.77 -31.34
C LEU A 45 -11.32 22.29 -31.16
N GLY A 46 -10.59 23.06 -31.97
CA GLY A 46 -10.63 24.52 -31.98
C GLY A 46 -9.82 25.18 -30.87
N VAL A 47 -8.81 24.50 -30.31
CA VAL A 47 -7.76 25.13 -29.50
C VAL A 47 -6.83 25.93 -30.39
N ARG A 48 -6.54 27.15 -29.98
CA ARG A 48 -5.65 28.08 -30.68
C ARG A 48 -4.39 28.32 -29.88
N ARG A 49 -3.36 28.85 -30.56
CA ARG A 49 -2.13 29.30 -29.91
C ARG A 49 -2.45 30.33 -28.82
N GLY A 50 -1.89 30.13 -27.63
CA GLY A 50 -2.12 30.99 -26.46
C GLY A 50 -3.33 30.60 -25.61
N ASP A 51 -4.19 29.68 -26.08
CA ASP A 51 -5.27 29.13 -25.26
C ASP A 51 -4.70 28.33 -24.08
N LEU A 52 -5.54 28.18 -23.06
CA LEU A 52 -5.25 27.35 -21.90
C LEU A 52 -5.97 26.01 -22.03
N VAL A 53 -5.26 24.91 -21.83
CA VAL A 53 -5.82 23.55 -21.82
C VAL A 53 -5.71 22.98 -20.41
N GLY A 54 -6.85 22.62 -19.81
CA GLY A 54 -6.89 21.94 -18.52
C GLY A 54 -6.45 20.49 -18.67
N LEU A 55 -5.48 20.05 -17.86
CA LEU A 55 -5.01 18.66 -17.83
C LEU A 55 -5.36 18.06 -16.48
N LEU A 56 -6.51 17.38 -16.40
CA LEU A 56 -6.95 16.65 -15.22
C LEU A 56 -6.25 15.30 -15.16
N GLY A 57 -5.54 15.00 -14.08
CA GLY A 57 -4.93 13.69 -13.90
C GLY A 57 -3.72 13.67 -12.98
N GLY A 58 -3.23 12.47 -12.74
CA GLY A 58 -2.00 12.22 -12.00
C GLY A 58 -0.81 11.95 -12.91
N ARG A 59 0.29 11.49 -12.30
CA ARG A 59 1.52 11.14 -13.03
C ARG A 59 1.26 9.88 -13.84
N SER A 60 1.37 10.00 -15.15
CA SER A 60 1.15 8.90 -16.09
C SER A 60 1.83 9.21 -17.41
N VAL A 61 2.13 8.18 -18.21
CA VAL A 61 2.65 8.35 -19.57
C VAL A 61 1.69 9.21 -20.39
N ALA A 62 0.38 8.96 -20.30
CA ALA A 62 -0.65 9.75 -20.98
C ALA A 62 -0.66 11.23 -20.54
N GLY A 63 -0.46 11.51 -19.25
CA GLY A 63 -0.36 12.86 -18.73
C GLY A 63 0.86 13.61 -19.27
N VAL A 64 2.02 12.94 -19.37
CA VAL A 64 3.23 13.50 -19.98
C VAL A 64 3.00 13.77 -21.48
N THR A 65 2.39 12.84 -22.21
CA THR A 65 2.01 13.01 -23.62
C THR A 65 1.09 14.22 -23.82
N ALA A 66 0.06 14.37 -22.98
CA ALA A 66 -0.86 15.51 -23.05
C ALA A 66 -0.14 16.84 -22.75
N LEU A 67 0.71 16.88 -21.72
CA LEU A 67 1.49 18.06 -21.36
C LEU A 67 2.42 18.49 -22.50
N VAL A 68 3.17 17.55 -23.08
CA VAL A 68 4.05 17.83 -24.22
C VAL A 68 3.22 18.28 -25.42
N GLY A 69 2.15 17.57 -25.74
CA GLY A 69 1.26 17.88 -26.87
C GLY A 69 0.60 19.26 -26.76
N THR A 70 0.18 19.70 -25.57
CA THR A 70 -0.33 21.07 -25.35
C THR A 70 0.72 22.12 -25.70
N VAL A 71 1.99 21.93 -25.28
CA VAL A 71 3.08 22.85 -25.64
C VAL A 71 3.40 22.80 -27.13
N LEU A 72 3.33 21.63 -27.77
CA LEU A 72 3.50 21.48 -29.23
C LEU A 72 2.39 22.19 -30.02
N ALA A 73 1.16 22.23 -29.50
CA ALA A 73 0.04 22.99 -30.06
C ALA A 73 0.20 24.51 -29.90
N GLY A 74 1.18 24.97 -29.11
CA GLY A 74 1.35 26.38 -28.78
C GLY A 74 0.31 26.89 -27.77
N ALA A 75 -0.31 25.99 -27.01
CA ALA A 75 -1.18 26.31 -25.89
C ALA A 75 -0.38 26.25 -24.57
N ALA A 76 -0.94 26.85 -23.51
CA ALA A 76 -0.44 26.70 -22.15
C ALA A 76 -1.21 25.56 -21.46
N TYR A 77 -0.53 24.75 -20.65
CA TYR A 77 -1.22 23.73 -19.85
C TYR A 77 -1.61 24.28 -18.46
N LEU A 78 -2.78 23.86 -17.99
CA LEU A 78 -3.28 24.07 -16.63
C LEU A 78 -3.44 22.69 -15.98
N PRO A 79 -2.45 22.21 -15.20
CA PRO A 79 -2.58 20.92 -14.54
C PRO A 79 -3.60 20.98 -13.38
N LEU A 80 -4.45 19.97 -13.30
CA LEU A 80 -5.55 19.85 -12.34
C LEU A 80 -5.47 18.50 -11.63
N ASN A 81 -5.57 18.51 -10.30
CA ASN A 81 -5.50 17.29 -9.50
C ASN A 81 -6.90 16.68 -9.28
N PRO A 82 -7.14 15.42 -9.69
CA PRO A 82 -8.44 14.76 -9.52
C PRO A 82 -8.81 14.49 -8.06
N GLY A 83 -7.84 14.47 -7.15
CA GLY A 83 -8.05 14.34 -5.70
C GLY A 83 -8.42 15.65 -5.00
N TRP A 84 -8.48 16.77 -5.72
CA TRP A 84 -9.01 18.02 -5.13
C TRP A 84 -10.54 17.99 -5.08
N PRO A 85 -11.14 18.66 -4.07
CA PRO A 85 -12.59 18.74 -4.01
C PRO A 85 -13.17 19.42 -5.26
N ALA A 86 -14.32 18.93 -5.73
CA ALA A 86 -14.98 19.44 -6.94
C ALA A 86 -15.21 20.96 -6.90
N ALA A 87 -15.50 21.52 -5.72
CA ALA A 87 -15.67 22.95 -5.54
C ALA A 87 -14.38 23.75 -5.82
N ARG A 88 -13.21 23.21 -5.49
CA ARG A 88 -11.92 23.84 -5.81
C ARG A 88 -11.63 23.76 -7.30
N LEU A 89 -11.83 22.59 -7.91
CA LEU A 89 -11.64 22.41 -9.35
C LEU A 89 -12.49 23.39 -10.14
N ARG A 90 -13.78 23.51 -9.79
CA ARG A 90 -14.71 24.50 -10.38
C ARG A 90 -14.21 25.94 -10.23
N ARG A 91 -13.81 26.35 -9.02
CA ARG A 91 -13.27 27.72 -8.81
C ARG A 91 -12.06 28.01 -9.69
N ILE A 92 -11.14 27.04 -9.82
CA ILE A 92 -9.95 27.19 -10.67
C ILE A 92 -10.36 27.26 -12.15
N THR A 93 -11.25 26.38 -12.62
CA THR A 93 -11.69 26.38 -14.03
C THR A 93 -12.54 27.60 -14.37
N ASP A 94 -13.36 28.11 -13.45
CA ASP A 94 -14.18 29.31 -13.64
C ASP A 94 -13.32 30.58 -13.73
N HIS A 95 -12.24 30.64 -12.95
CA HIS A 95 -11.25 31.72 -13.01
C HIS A 95 -10.40 31.59 -14.28
N ALA A 96 -9.84 30.41 -14.53
CA ALA A 96 -8.87 30.21 -15.60
C ALA A 96 -9.49 30.13 -17.00
N ARG A 97 -10.77 29.72 -17.08
CA ARG A 97 -11.54 29.50 -18.31
C ARG A 97 -10.74 28.75 -19.39
N PRO A 98 -10.24 27.53 -19.10
CA PRO A 98 -9.56 26.73 -20.11
C PRO A 98 -10.51 26.44 -21.27
N ARG A 99 -9.95 26.30 -22.48
CA ARG A 99 -10.72 26.02 -23.69
C ARG A 99 -11.41 24.65 -23.63
N LEU A 100 -10.75 23.71 -22.96
CA LEU A 100 -11.21 22.35 -22.70
C LEU A 100 -10.41 21.75 -21.54
N VAL A 101 -11.01 20.78 -20.85
CA VAL A 101 -10.35 19.96 -19.81
C VAL A 101 -10.20 18.52 -20.29
N VAL A 102 -8.97 18.00 -20.27
CA VAL A 102 -8.60 16.66 -20.77
C VAL A 102 -8.05 15.79 -19.65
N GLY A 103 -8.43 14.51 -19.61
CA GLY A 103 -8.02 13.63 -18.52
C GLY A 103 -8.79 12.30 -18.41
N PRO A 104 -8.72 11.61 -17.26
CA PRO A 104 -9.54 10.44 -16.96
C PRO A 104 -11.02 10.83 -16.74
N PRO A 105 -11.94 9.88 -16.46
CA PRO A 105 -13.34 10.19 -16.18
C PRO A 105 -13.51 11.33 -15.16
N GLY A 106 -14.27 12.36 -15.55
CA GLY A 106 -14.36 13.64 -14.84
C GLY A 106 -13.79 14.83 -15.63
N ALA A 107 -13.01 14.57 -16.67
CA ALA A 107 -12.66 15.54 -17.72
C ALA A 107 -13.72 15.57 -18.84
N GLU A 108 -13.66 16.58 -19.72
CA GLU A 108 -14.55 16.67 -20.88
C GLU A 108 -14.18 15.65 -21.97
N LEU A 109 -12.88 15.39 -22.15
CA LEU A 109 -12.34 14.44 -23.11
C LEU A 109 -11.16 13.68 -22.51
N SER A 110 -10.95 12.44 -22.94
CA SER A 110 -9.75 11.67 -22.66
C SER A 110 -8.60 12.04 -23.60
N VAL A 111 -7.37 11.72 -23.17
CA VAL A 111 -6.17 11.91 -24.00
C VAL A 111 -6.28 11.14 -25.33
N ALA A 112 -6.88 9.95 -25.30
CA ALA A 112 -7.10 9.13 -26.49
C ALA A 112 -8.13 9.74 -27.44
N GLU A 113 -9.23 10.30 -26.93
CA GLU A 113 -10.25 10.96 -27.74
C GLU A 113 -9.71 12.22 -28.44
N VAL A 114 -8.91 13.02 -27.73
CA VAL A 114 -8.23 14.18 -28.35
C VAL A 114 -7.32 13.72 -29.48
N ARG A 115 -6.49 12.69 -29.27
CA ARG A 115 -5.62 12.16 -30.33
C ARG A 115 -6.41 11.65 -31.54
N ALA A 116 -7.55 10.99 -31.31
CA ALA A 116 -8.40 10.49 -32.39
C ALA A 116 -8.96 11.63 -33.26
N ALA A 117 -9.17 12.82 -32.69
CA ALA A 117 -9.64 14.02 -33.40
C ALA A 117 -8.61 14.62 -34.38
N ALA A 118 -7.36 14.16 -34.39
CA ALA A 118 -6.32 14.67 -35.29
C ALA A 118 -6.66 14.52 -36.78
N ARG A 119 -7.52 13.56 -37.15
CA ARG A 119 -7.84 13.19 -38.55
C ARG A 119 -8.63 14.26 -39.33
N THR A 120 -9.11 15.31 -38.66
CA THR A 120 -10.01 16.32 -39.23
C THR A 120 -9.45 17.75 -39.22
N ALA A 121 -8.20 17.94 -38.78
CA ALA A 121 -7.67 19.27 -38.46
C ALA A 121 -6.83 19.90 -39.59
N PRO A 122 -7.05 21.18 -39.94
CA PRO A 122 -6.09 21.96 -40.74
C PRO A 122 -4.87 22.38 -39.89
N ALA A 123 -3.75 22.66 -40.55
CA ALA A 123 -2.53 23.13 -39.88
C ALA A 123 -2.76 24.43 -39.10
N VAL A 124 -2.19 24.53 -37.89
CA VAL A 124 -2.32 25.70 -37.00
C VAL A 124 -1.70 26.93 -37.67
N ALA A 125 -2.51 27.98 -37.88
CA ALA A 125 -2.03 29.25 -38.43
C ALA A 125 -1.13 30.00 -37.42
N ASP A 126 0.01 30.51 -37.88
CA ASP A 126 0.91 31.34 -37.08
C ASP A 126 0.34 32.75 -36.94
N THR A 127 -0.07 33.13 -35.73
CA THR A 127 -0.64 34.45 -35.42
C THR A 127 0.32 35.36 -34.62
N GLY A 128 1.60 34.99 -34.48
CA GLY A 128 2.61 35.81 -33.80
C GLY A 128 2.53 35.79 -32.26
N GLY A 129 3.68 35.99 -31.60
CA GLY A 129 3.84 35.98 -30.13
C GLY A 129 4.21 34.61 -29.54
N THR A 130 4.95 34.57 -28.42
CA THR A 130 5.28 33.33 -27.70
C THR A 130 4.26 33.11 -26.57
N PRO A 131 3.50 32.01 -26.56
CA PRO A 131 2.51 31.72 -25.53
C PRO A 131 3.19 31.36 -24.20
N PRO A 132 2.49 31.51 -23.06
CA PRO A 132 2.95 30.95 -21.79
C PRO A 132 3.22 29.44 -21.91
N ALA A 133 4.09 28.91 -21.05
CA ALA A 133 4.27 27.47 -20.93
C ALA A 133 3.10 26.85 -20.16
N TYR A 134 2.75 27.43 -19.02
CA TYR A 134 1.70 26.93 -18.14
C TYR A 134 1.11 28.00 -17.25
N VAL A 135 -0.03 27.67 -16.66
CA VAL A 135 -0.62 28.41 -15.54
C VAL A 135 -0.78 27.45 -14.36
N MET A 136 -0.23 27.81 -13.20
CA MET A 136 -0.38 27.02 -11.97
C MET A 136 -0.99 27.88 -10.86
N PHE A 137 -1.91 27.31 -10.10
CA PHE A 137 -2.63 28.03 -9.06
C PHE A 137 -1.97 27.86 -7.69
N THR A 138 -1.74 28.98 -7.02
CA THR A 138 -1.25 29.03 -5.64
C THR A 138 -2.32 29.61 -4.71
N SER A 139 -2.11 29.53 -3.39
CA SER A 139 -3.01 30.12 -2.40
C SER A 139 -3.02 31.65 -2.51
N GLY A 140 -4.20 32.28 -2.34
CA GLY A 140 -4.37 33.73 -2.49
C GLY A 140 -4.79 34.44 -1.22
N SER A 141 -4.27 35.65 -1.01
CA SER A 141 -4.46 36.45 0.22
C SER A 141 -5.91 36.91 0.45
N THR A 142 -6.75 36.92 -0.60
CA THR A 142 -8.19 37.22 -0.54
C THR A 142 -9.06 35.96 -0.39
N GLY A 143 -8.43 34.78 -0.32
CA GLY A 143 -9.09 33.48 -0.27
C GLY A 143 -9.49 32.89 -1.62
N VAL A 144 -9.17 33.58 -2.73
CA VAL A 144 -9.30 33.05 -4.09
C VAL A 144 -7.93 32.59 -4.59
N PRO A 145 -7.77 31.33 -5.07
CA PRO A 145 -6.51 30.86 -5.64
C PRO A 145 -6.02 31.78 -6.78
N LYS A 146 -4.72 32.07 -6.82
CA LYS A 146 -4.10 32.96 -7.82
C LYS A 146 -3.35 32.15 -8.88
N GLY A 147 -3.71 32.33 -10.15
CA GLY A 147 -3.06 31.64 -11.27
C GLY A 147 -1.78 32.34 -11.71
N VAL A 148 -0.61 31.73 -11.51
CA VAL A 148 0.69 32.27 -11.93
C VAL A 148 0.93 31.92 -13.39
N VAL A 149 1.13 32.94 -14.25
CA VAL A 149 1.33 32.76 -15.69
C VAL A 149 2.84 32.68 -16.00
N VAL A 150 3.34 31.47 -16.23
CA VAL A 150 4.78 31.23 -16.46
C VAL A 150 5.10 31.16 -17.95
N GLU A 151 6.14 31.88 -18.36
CA GLU A 151 6.60 31.95 -19.74
C GLU A 151 7.55 30.81 -20.12
N GLN A 152 7.58 30.41 -21.39
CA GLN A 152 8.52 29.40 -21.89
C GLN A 152 9.99 29.74 -21.60
N ARG A 153 10.36 31.03 -21.64
CA ARG A 153 11.72 31.49 -21.31
C ARG A 153 12.15 31.15 -19.88
N GLY A 154 11.21 31.15 -18.94
CA GLY A 154 11.50 30.82 -17.53
C GLY A 154 11.82 29.34 -17.36
N VAL A 155 11.04 28.49 -18.02
CA VAL A 155 11.30 27.03 -18.04
C VAL A 155 12.65 26.74 -18.70
N VAL A 156 12.94 27.35 -19.85
CA VAL A 156 14.22 27.15 -20.55
C VAL A 156 15.40 27.65 -19.70
N ARG A 157 15.25 28.78 -19.01
CA ARG A 157 16.26 29.29 -18.06
C ARG A 157 16.55 28.30 -16.94
N LEU A 158 15.53 27.62 -16.43
CA LEU A 158 15.68 26.62 -15.36
C LEU A 158 16.39 25.34 -15.83
N VAL A 159 16.08 24.89 -17.06
CA VAL A 159 16.40 23.50 -17.48
C VAL A 159 17.53 23.39 -18.50
N ARG A 160 17.98 24.50 -19.09
CA ARG A 160 18.98 24.50 -20.18
C ARG A 160 20.18 25.39 -19.94
N ALA A 161 20.38 25.94 -18.74
CA ALA A 161 21.55 26.77 -18.54
C ALA A 161 22.85 25.94 -18.58
N PRO A 162 23.95 26.50 -19.09
CA PRO A 162 25.21 25.77 -19.35
C PRO A 162 25.90 25.25 -18.09
N GLU A 163 25.55 25.77 -16.91
CA GLU A 163 26.28 25.59 -15.66
C GLU A 163 25.51 24.76 -14.61
N HIS A 164 24.58 23.87 -15.00
CA HIS A 164 23.78 23.11 -14.03
C HIS A 164 24.43 21.76 -13.64
N PRO A 165 25.07 21.64 -12.46
CA PRO A 165 25.66 20.37 -12.02
C PRO A 165 24.64 19.36 -11.49
N TRP A 166 23.37 19.75 -11.29
CA TRP A 166 22.39 18.94 -10.58
C TRP A 166 21.50 18.05 -11.45
N LEU A 167 21.46 18.25 -12.77
CA LEU A 167 20.73 17.35 -13.68
C LEU A 167 21.56 17.09 -14.94
N PRO A 168 22.52 16.14 -14.87
CA PRO A 168 23.36 15.81 -16.02
C PRO A 168 22.56 15.34 -17.23
N ALA A 169 23.07 15.57 -18.44
CA ALA A 169 22.46 15.06 -19.67
C ALA A 169 22.36 13.53 -19.66
N GLY A 170 21.28 12.97 -20.19
CA GLY A 170 21.05 11.52 -20.22
C GLY A 170 20.62 10.89 -18.90
N THR A 171 20.39 11.68 -17.85
CA THR A 171 20.02 11.14 -16.52
C THR A 171 18.64 10.47 -16.53
N ARG A 172 18.52 9.35 -15.80
CA ARG A 172 17.23 8.73 -15.43
C ARG A 172 16.66 9.50 -14.25
N ALA A 173 15.56 10.23 -14.46
CA ALA A 173 14.95 11.07 -13.44
C ALA A 173 13.64 10.48 -12.92
N ALA A 174 13.42 10.54 -11.61
CA ALA A 174 12.12 10.25 -11.04
C ALA A 174 11.15 11.41 -11.34
N HIS A 175 9.93 11.07 -11.78
CA HIS A 175 8.80 11.98 -11.82
C HIS A 175 7.98 11.82 -10.53
N GLY A 176 8.46 12.46 -9.47
CA GLY A 176 8.00 12.37 -8.08
C GLY A 176 7.30 13.63 -7.56
N ALA A 177 7.28 14.74 -8.32
CA ALA A 177 6.47 15.94 -8.04
C ALA A 177 5.07 15.89 -8.67
N ALA A 178 4.06 16.38 -7.95
CA ALA A 178 2.68 16.32 -8.47
C ALA A 178 2.53 17.30 -9.65
N PRO A 179 1.86 16.94 -10.75
CA PRO A 179 1.86 17.75 -11.98
C PRO A 179 1.32 19.17 -11.82
N GLU A 180 0.45 19.40 -10.84
CA GLU A 180 -0.12 20.70 -10.50
C GLU A 180 0.85 21.66 -9.80
N PHE A 181 2.04 21.18 -9.42
CA PHE A 181 3.11 21.98 -8.83
C PHE A 181 4.27 22.15 -9.80
N ASP A 182 4.89 23.32 -9.71
CA ASP A 182 5.91 23.77 -10.66
C ASP A 182 7.19 22.93 -10.62
N ALA A 183 7.48 22.25 -9.50
CA ALA A 183 8.57 21.27 -9.40
C ALA A 183 8.49 20.16 -10.46
N ALA A 184 7.30 19.74 -10.90
CA ALA A 184 7.13 18.79 -11.99
C ALA A 184 7.70 19.31 -13.32
N THR A 185 7.78 20.64 -13.50
CA THR A 185 8.38 21.28 -14.68
C THR A 185 9.86 20.95 -14.78
N LEU A 186 10.60 20.93 -13.66
CA LEU A 186 12.00 20.53 -13.66
C LEU A 186 12.14 19.06 -14.03
N GLU A 187 11.34 18.18 -13.41
CA GLU A 187 11.42 16.75 -13.68
C GLU A 187 11.13 16.45 -15.14
N VAL A 188 10.04 17.00 -15.70
CA VAL A 188 9.63 16.74 -17.08
C VAL A 188 10.57 17.42 -18.08
N TRP A 189 10.69 18.75 -18.05
CA TRP A 189 11.43 19.48 -19.08
C TRP A 189 12.95 19.43 -18.87
N GLY A 190 13.41 19.35 -17.62
CA GLY A 190 14.81 19.10 -17.30
C GLY A 190 15.30 17.77 -17.84
N THR A 191 14.48 16.74 -17.76
CA THR A 191 14.83 15.41 -18.28
C THR A 191 14.70 15.36 -19.80
N LEU A 192 13.52 15.71 -20.33
CA LEU A 192 13.23 15.53 -21.75
C LEU A 192 14.10 16.40 -22.65
N LEU A 193 14.36 17.66 -22.28
CA LEU A 193 15.17 18.55 -23.13
C LEU A 193 16.68 18.23 -23.07
N ASN A 194 17.14 17.51 -22.04
CA ASN A 194 18.54 17.12 -21.85
C ASN A 194 18.83 15.65 -22.21
N GLY A 195 17.90 14.97 -22.90
CA GLY A 195 18.10 13.61 -23.41
C GLY A 195 18.03 12.51 -22.35
N GLY A 196 17.48 12.82 -21.17
CA GLY A 196 17.26 11.85 -20.11
C GLY A 196 16.00 11.00 -20.33
N SER A 197 15.72 10.10 -19.38
CA SER A 197 14.47 9.34 -19.36
C SER A 197 13.70 9.61 -18.07
N LEU A 198 12.40 9.85 -18.19
CA LEU A 198 11.50 10.18 -17.10
C LEU A 198 10.80 8.91 -16.60
N HIS A 199 10.99 8.56 -15.34
CA HIS A 199 10.43 7.36 -14.73
C HIS A 199 9.35 7.75 -13.72
N ILE A 200 8.14 7.26 -13.89
CA ILE A 200 6.97 7.71 -13.14
C ILE A 200 6.87 6.96 -11.82
N ALA A 201 7.00 7.71 -10.71
CA ALA A 201 6.65 7.24 -9.38
C ALA A 201 5.26 7.77 -9.03
N ASP A 202 4.23 6.92 -9.11
CA ASP A 202 2.85 7.33 -8.84
C ASP A 202 2.63 7.80 -7.39
N ALA A 203 1.45 8.35 -7.11
CA ALA A 203 1.14 8.92 -5.79
C ALA A 203 1.25 7.87 -4.66
N GLU A 204 0.91 6.61 -4.94
CA GLU A 204 0.98 5.51 -3.98
C GLU A 204 2.44 5.14 -3.66
N THR A 205 3.28 5.06 -4.69
CA THR A 205 4.72 4.84 -4.58
C THR A 205 5.37 5.95 -3.78
N MET A 206 5.05 7.21 -4.07
CA MET A 206 5.58 8.38 -3.36
C MET A 206 5.12 8.44 -1.89
N ALA A 207 3.95 7.88 -1.56
CA ALA A 207 3.42 7.89 -0.20
C ALA A 207 4.10 6.87 0.73
N ARG A 208 4.66 5.79 0.17
CA ARG A 208 5.26 4.66 0.91
C ARG A 208 6.79 4.67 0.78
N PRO A 209 7.56 5.02 1.84
CA PRO A 209 9.01 5.08 1.77
C PRO A 209 9.70 3.83 1.22
N ALA A 210 9.28 2.64 1.67
CA ALA A 210 9.82 1.37 1.19
C ALA A 210 9.55 1.13 -0.31
N ALA A 211 8.36 1.53 -0.81
CA ALA A 211 8.02 1.41 -2.23
C ALA A 211 8.86 2.37 -3.08
N TYR A 212 9.03 3.61 -2.62
CA TYR A 212 9.88 4.59 -3.28
C TYR A 212 11.35 4.15 -3.30
N ALA A 213 11.88 3.60 -2.20
CA ALA A 213 13.22 3.02 -2.15
C ALA A 213 13.43 1.91 -3.20
N ARG A 214 12.40 1.08 -3.39
CA ARG A 214 12.39 -0.01 -4.38
C ARG A 214 12.36 0.55 -5.80
N PHE A 215 11.51 1.54 -6.04
CA PHE A 215 11.40 2.27 -7.30
C PHE A 215 12.74 2.90 -7.71
N LEU A 216 13.41 3.63 -6.80
CA LEU A 216 14.70 4.27 -7.08
C LEU A 216 15.75 3.26 -7.55
N ARG A 217 15.82 2.11 -6.88
CA ARG A 217 16.75 1.02 -7.19
C ARG A 217 16.40 0.30 -8.49
N ARG A 218 15.15 -0.14 -8.64
CA ARG A 218 14.67 -0.90 -9.81
C ARG A 218 14.83 -0.09 -11.10
N GLU A 219 14.41 1.16 -11.06
CA GLU A 219 14.48 2.07 -12.22
C GLU A 219 15.84 2.72 -12.38
N ARG A 220 16.83 2.40 -11.53
CA ARG A 220 18.20 2.95 -11.57
C ARG A 220 18.18 4.48 -11.70
N ILE A 221 17.40 5.12 -10.85
CA ILE A 221 17.21 6.57 -10.87
C ILE A 221 18.53 7.24 -10.50
N GLY A 222 18.94 8.25 -11.29
CA GLY A 222 20.13 9.07 -11.03
C GLY A 222 19.79 10.45 -10.48
N PHE A 223 18.58 10.95 -10.71
CA PHE A 223 18.09 12.23 -10.20
C PHE A 223 16.70 12.09 -9.56
N ALA A 224 16.55 12.66 -8.37
CA ALA A 224 15.27 12.82 -7.72
C ALA A 224 15.13 14.21 -7.07
N TRP A 225 13.90 14.70 -7.02
CA TRP A 225 13.51 15.87 -6.25
C TRP A 225 12.48 15.47 -5.18
N LEU A 226 12.63 15.99 -3.97
CA LEU A 226 11.68 15.80 -2.87
C LEU A 226 11.45 17.12 -2.13
N THR A 227 10.21 17.43 -1.75
CA THR A 227 9.98 18.53 -0.80
C THR A 227 10.71 18.24 0.52
N ALA A 228 11.13 19.26 1.26
CA ALA A 228 11.89 19.07 2.49
C ALA A 228 11.20 18.13 3.49
N PRO A 229 9.89 18.24 3.77
CA PRO A 229 9.22 17.29 4.67
C PRO A 229 9.19 15.85 4.13
N LEU A 230 9.05 15.68 2.82
CA LEU A 230 9.10 14.35 2.21
C LEU A 230 10.51 13.76 2.28
N PHE A 231 11.53 14.58 2.03
CA PHE A 231 12.92 14.19 2.22
C PHE A 231 13.21 13.77 3.67
N HIS A 232 12.71 14.51 4.66
CA HIS A 232 12.86 14.16 6.09
C HIS A 232 12.26 12.80 6.39
N ARG A 233 10.98 12.59 6.00
CA ARG A 233 10.29 11.31 6.15
C ARG A 233 11.05 10.14 5.52
N MET A 234 11.55 10.34 4.31
CA MET A 234 12.29 9.30 3.58
C MET A 234 13.63 9.00 4.27
N ALA A 235 14.34 10.03 4.74
CA ALA A 235 15.60 9.90 5.45
C ALA A 235 15.46 9.33 6.88
N ASP A 236 14.30 9.48 7.54
CA ASP A 236 13.99 8.80 8.81
C ASP A 236 13.71 7.30 8.59
N HIS A 237 13.08 6.94 7.47
CA HIS A 237 12.81 5.55 7.13
C HIS A 237 14.09 4.79 6.77
N ASP A 238 14.85 5.31 5.80
CA ASP A 238 16.11 4.70 5.35
C ASP A 238 17.00 5.78 4.68
N PRO A 239 18.02 6.33 5.37
CA PRO A 239 18.90 7.32 4.76
C PRO A 239 19.77 6.75 3.62
N ALA A 240 19.97 5.43 3.55
CA ALA A 240 20.76 4.77 2.52
C ALA A 240 19.96 4.51 1.23
N MET A 241 18.64 4.72 1.23
CA MET A 241 17.79 4.54 0.04
C MET A 241 18.22 5.40 -1.17
N PHE A 242 18.93 6.49 -0.90
CA PHE A 242 19.42 7.45 -1.90
C PHE A 242 20.78 7.08 -2.50
N SER A 243 21.40 5.98 -2.08
CA SER A 243 22.75 5.57 -2.50
C SER A 243 22.91 5.36 -4.01
N GLY A 244 21.83 5.02 -4.72
CA GLY A 244 21.83 4.90 -6.19
C GLY A 244 21.73 6.22 -6.95
N LEU A 245 21.40 7.33 -6.27
CA LEU A 245 21.26 8.64 -6.89
C LEU A 245 22.64 9.29 -7.10
N HIS A 246 22.80 9.98 -8.24
CA HIS A 246 23.91 10.91 -8.44
C HIS A 246 23.59 12.27 -7.83
N THR A 247 22.33 12.71 -7.95
CA THR A 247 21.87 13.97 -7.41
C THR A 247 20.51 13.80 -6.74
N LEU A 248 20.42 14.31 -5.51
CA LEU A 248 19.17 14.51 -4.80
C LEU A 248 18.99 15.99 -4.57
N MET A 249 17.86 16.53 -4.99
CA MET A 249 17.51 17.90 -4.69
C MET A 249 16.33 17.92 -3.71
N THR A 250 16.38 18.80 -2.72
CA THR A 250 15.31 19.01 -1.76
C THR A 250 15.07 20.48 -1.46
N GLY A 251 13.89 20.83 -0.96
CA GLY A 251 13.53 22.22 -0.67
C GLY A 251 12.03 22.43 -0.68
N GLY A 252 11.59 23.65 -1.02
CA GLY A 252 10.17 24.03 -0.89
C GLY A 252 9.73 24.32 0.55
N ASP A 253 10.57 24.02 1.54
CA ASP A 253 10.52 24.47 2.93
C ASP A 253 11.95 24.46 3.51
N VAL A 254 12.11 24.83 4.79
CA VAL A 254 13.41 24.79 5.49
C VAL A 254 13.94 23.36 5.54
N VAL A 255 15.17 23.15 5.05
CA VAL A 255 15.83 21.85 5.05
C VAL A 255 16.55 21.62 6.38
N SER A 256 16.22 20.53 7.07
CA SER A 256 16.89 20.11 8.30
C SER A 256 18.35 19.71 8.06
N ALA A 257 19.27 20.39 8.76
CA ALA A 257 20.69 20.09 8.74
C ALA A 257 20.99 18.66 9.22
N GLY A 258 20.26 18.19 10.24
CA GLY A 258 20.39 16.83 10.79
C GLY A 258 20.05 15.75 9.77
N HIS A 259 18.91 15.87 9.08
CA HIS A 259 18.52 14.93 8.03
C HIS A 259 19.51 14.91 6.86
N ALA A 260 19.94 16.10 6.41
CA ALA A 260 20.93 16.23 5.34
C ALA A 260 22.27 15.59 5.73
N GLY A 261 22.74 15.80 6.97
CA GLY A 261 23.97 15.20 7.48
C GLY A 261 23.91 13.68 7.54
N ARG A 262 22.78 13.11 8.01
CA ARG A 262 22.58 11.65 8.03
C ARG A 262 22.61 11.06 6.63
N VAL A 263 21.93 11.66 5.66
CA VAL A 263 21.91 11.16 4.28
C VAL A 263 23.29 11.24 3.64
N LEU A 264 24.03 12.35 3.80
CA LEU A 264 25.39 12.47 3.27
C LEU A 264 26.37 11.47 3.90
N ALA A 265 26.18 11.10 5.17
CA ALA A 265 26.98 10.09 5.83
C ALA A 265 26.76 8.68 5.26
N HIS A 266 25.51 8.33 4.91
CA HIS A 266 25.17 7.03 4.31
C HIS A 266 25.41 6.98 2.80
N CYS A 267 25.41 8.13 2.14
CA CYS A 267 25.51 8.27 0.68
C CYS A 267 26.67 9.23 0.31
N PRO A 268 27.94 8.88 0.53
CA PRO A 268 29.08 9.79 0.35
C PRO A 268 29.30 10.25 -1.11
N GLY A 269 28.77 9.51 -2.09
CA GLY A 269 28.81 9.88 -3.52
C GLY A 269 27.67 10.79 -3.98
N LEU A 270 26.70 11.11 -3.11
CA LEU A 270 25.51 11.87 -3.45
C LEU A 270 25.79 13.38 -3.50
N ALA A 271 25.41 14.02 -4.60
CA ALA A 271 25.32 15.48 -4.63
C ALA A 271 23.94 15.92 -4.10
N LEU A 272 23.88 16.35 -2.82
CA LEU A 272 22.66 16.86 -2.20
C LEU A 272 22.55 18.39 -2.37
N TYR A 273 21.41 18.87 -2.85
CA TYR A 273 21.15 20.29 -3.06
C TYR A 273 19.90 20.77 -2.33
N ASN A 274 19.96 21.98 -1.75
CA ASN A 274 18.79 22.74 -1.31
C ASN A 274 18.35 23.69 -2.44
N GLY A 275 17.14 23.50 -2.97
CA GLY A 275 16.53 24.33 -4.00
C GLY A 275 15.49 25.30 -3.42
N TYR A 276 15.63 26.58 -3.74
CA TYR A 276 14.69 27.62 -3.31
C TYR A 276 14.16 28.41 -4.51
N GLY A 277 12.86 28.64 -4.52
CA GLY A 277 12.21 29.60 -5.41
C GLY A 277 10.70 29.65 -5.18
N PRO A 278 10.05 30.77 -5.48
CA PRO A 278 8.61 30.86 -5.62
C PRO A 278 8.17 30.52 -7.05
N THR A 279 6.92 30.12 -7.22
CA THR A 279 6.32 29.83 -8.54
C THR A 279 6.37 31.03 -9.48
N GLU A 280 6.26 32.23 -8.93
CA GLU A 280 6.39 33.51 -9.65
C GLU A 280 7.78 33.77 -10.26
N ASN A 281 8.80 32.96 -9.93
CA ASN A 281 10.12 32.99 -10.57
C ASN A 281 10.52 31.62 -11.17
N THR A 282 9.53 30.80 -11.53
CA THR A 282 9.68 29.51 -12.22
C THR A 282 10.55 28.50 -11.45
N VAL A 283 9.95 27.83 -10.47
CA VAL A 283 10.52 26.70 -9.69
C VAL A 283 11.69 27.10 -8.79
N PHE A 284 12.89 27.30 -9.34
CA PHE A 284 14.10 27.60 -8.57
C PHE A 284 14.73 28.93 -8.98
N THR A 285 14.92 29.76 -7.97
CA THR A 285 15.62 31.04 -7.99
C THR A 285 17.07 30.86 -7.56
N THR A 286 17.29 30.08 -6.50
CA THR A 286 18.61 29.80 -5.95
C THR A 286 18.80 28.33 -5.64
N VAL A 287 20.04 27.88 -5.64
CA VAL A 287 20.43 26.52 -5.27
C VAL A 287 21.68 26.57 -4.38
N HIS A 288 21.69 25.74 -3.34
CA HIS A 288 22.84 25.51 -2.47
C HIS A 288 23.26 24.03 -2.52
N ARG A 289 24.53 23.76 -2.83
CA ARG A 289 25.08 22.41 -2.65
C ARG A 289 25.38 22.19 -1.17
N ILE A 290 24.72 21.22 -0.56
CA ILE A 290 24.94 20.87 0.85
C ILE A 290 26.24 20.06 0.93
N THR A 291 27.17 20.51 1.77
CA THR A 291 28.46 19.85 2.00
C THR A 291 28.63 19.54 3.48
N THR A 292 29.56 18.64 3.81
CA THR A 292 29.90 18.29 5.20
C THR A 292 31.09 19.14 5.67
N PRO A 293 31.06 19.75 6.87
CA PRO A 293 29.95 19.76 7.84
C PRO A 293 28.74 20.56 7.34
N VAL A 294 27.53 20.06 7.63
CA VAL A 294 26.29 20.68 7.17
C VAL A 294 26.02 21.97 7.95
N PRO A 295 25.86 23.13 7.29
CA PRO A 295 25.51 24.37 7.98
C PRO A 295 24.10 24.33 8.57
N ASP A 296 23.91 24.94 9.74
CA ASP A 296 22.62 25.10 10.40
C ASP A 296 22.36 26.58 10.73
N PRO A 297 21.33 27.23 10.17
CA PRO A 297 20.40 26.70 9.15
C PRO A 297 21.08 26.51 7.78
N VAL A 298 20.52 25.58 6.99
CA VAL A 298 20.99 25.30 5.61
C VAL A 298 20.70 26.51 4.71
N PRO A 299 21.71 27.11 4.04
CA PRO A 299 21.51 28.24 3.12
C PRO A 299 20.61 27.90 1.93
N ILE A 300 19.97 28.92 1.35
CA ILE A 300 19.22 28.80 0.08
C ILE A 300 20.13 29.01 -1.14
N GLY A 301 21.36 29.49 -0.94
CA GLY A 301 22.43 29.40 -1.92
C GLY A 301 22.55 30.60 -2.84
N ARG A 302 23.00 30.33 -4.07
CA ARG A 302 23.30 31.34 -5.09
C ARG A 302 22.28 31.30 -6.21
N ALA A 303 22.20 32.39 -6.97
CA ALA A 303 21.30 32.50 -8.12
C ALA A 303 21.52 31.37 -9.12
N VAL A 304 20.42 30.79 -9.60
CA VAL A 304 20.44 29.96 -10.82
C VAL A 304 20.77 30.88 -12.01
N ALA A 305 21.48 30.38 -13.02
CA ALA A 305 21.85 31.17 -14.20
C ALA A 305 20.66 31.92 -14.82
N GLY A 306 20.89 33.16 -15.27
CA GLY A 306 19.82 34.03 -15.78
C GLY A 306 18.84 34.54 -14.71
N THR A 307 19.28 34.58 -13.44
CA THR A 307 18.54 35.14 -12.30
C THR A 307 19.32 36.30 -11.69
N GLU A 308 18.63 37.38 -11.39
CA GLU A 308 19.17 38.51 -10.63
C GLU A 308 18.56 38.52 -9.23
N LEU A 309 19.39 38.75 -8.21
CA LEU A 309 18.97 38.76 -6.81
C LEU A 309 19.24 40.14 -6.18
N TYR A 310 18.21 40.70 -5.56
CA TYR A 310 18.28 41.98 -4.87
C TYR A 310 17.78 41.79 -3.44
N VAL A 311 18.61 42.08 -2.43
CA VAL A 311 18.18 42.14 -1.03
C VAL A 311 17.83 43.60 -0.76
N CYS A 312 16.56 43.89 -0.51
CA CYS A 312 16.02 45.25 -0.52
C CYS A 312 15.43 45.67 0.84
N ASP A 313 15.47 46.97 1.12
CA ASP A 313 14.67 47.58 2.18
C ASP A 313 13.18 47.69 1.79
N GLN A 314 12.34 48.21 2.70
CA GLN A 314 10.90 48.39 2.46
C GLN A 314 10.57 49.35 1.29
N ALA A 315 11.51 50.21 0.89
CA ALA A 315 11.37 51.13 -0.24
C ALA A 315 11.86 50.51 -1.56
N GLY A 316 12.31 49.25 -1.56
CA GLY A 316 12.82 48.55 -2.74
C GLY A 316 14.26 48.91 -3.11
N ARG A 317 15.04 49.50 -2.19
CA ARG A 317 16.44 49.88 -2.41
C ARG A 317 17.36 48.76 -1.91
N PRO A 318 18.39 48.35 -2.69
CA PRO A 318 19.34 47.34 -2.25
C PRO A 318 20.04 47.71 -0.95
N VAL A 319 20.19 46.75 -0.03
CA VAL A 319 20.95 46.91 1.22
C VAL A 319 22.37 46.32 1.09
N PRO A 320 23.34 46.76 1.91
CA PRO A 320 24.68 46.18 1.95
C PRO A 320 24.69 44.70 2.36
N ASP A 321 25.70 43.94 1.92
CA ASP A 321 25.89 42.55 2.34
C ASP A 321 25.96 42.44 3.87
N GLY A 322 25.43 41.34 4.41
CA GLY A 322 25.24 41.10 5.83
C GLY A 322 24.00 41.76 6.44
N THR A 323 23.34 42.69 5.74
CA THR A 323 22.10 43.32 6.21
C THR A 323 20.88 42.50 5.80
N GLU A 324 19.94 42.30 6.74
CA GLU A 324 18.67 41.64 6.43
C GLU A 324 17.79 42.54 5.56
N GLY A 325 17.15 41.97 4.56
CA GLY A 325 16.15 42.64 3.74
C GLY A 325 15.23 41.66 3.00
N GLU A 326 14.22 42.20 2.31
CA GLU A 326 13.30 41.43 1.48
C GLU A 326 14.00 41.00 0.17
N LEU A 327 13.88 39.73 -0.20
CA LEU A 327 14.39 39.23 -1.47
C LEU A 327 13.48 39.65 -2.64
N TRP A 328 14.08 40.34 -3.61
CA TRP A 328 13.46 40.67 -4.89
C TRP A 328 14.24 39.97 -5.99
N VAL A 329 13.52 39.40 -6.96
CA VAL A 329 14.11 38.54 -7.99
C VAL A 329 13.82 39.07 -9.38
N GLY A 330 14.86 39.11 -10.22
CA GLY A 330 14.80 39.55 -11.62
C GLY A 330 15.28 38.48 -12.58
N GLY A 331 15.26 38.81 -13.87
CA GLY A 331 15.77 37.97 -14.95
C GLY A 331 14.73 37.12 -15.66
N ALA A 332 15.17 36.06 -16.34
CA ALA A 332 14.35 35.34 -17.32
C ALA A 332 13.31 34.39 -16.68
N GLY A 333 13.46 34.03 -15.41
CA GLY A 333 12.51 33.17 -14.68
C GLY A 333 11.28 33.89 -14.15
N VAL A 334 11.27 35.23 -14.13
CA VAL A 334 10.15 36.00 -13.61
C VAL A 334 8.91 35.75 -14.49
N ALA A 335 7.84 35.31 -13.85
CA ALA A 335 6.55 35.05 -14.47
C ALA A 335 5.95 36.33 -15.07
N ARG A 336 4.98 36.18 -15.97
CA ARG A 336 4.25 37.32 -16.56
C ARG A 336 3.47 38.09 -15.49
N GLY A 337 2.96 37.38 -14.48
CA GLY A 337 2.10 37.91 -13.43
C GLY A 337 1.00 36.93 -13.04
N TYR A 338 -0.07 37.46 -12.46
CA TYR A 338 -1.25 36.71 -12.06
C TYR A 338 -2.38 36.81 -13.10
N LEU A 339 -3.00 35.66 -13.40
CA LEU A 339 -4.03 35.53 -14.43
C LEU A 339 -5.27 36.35 -14.05
N GLY A 340 -5.57 37.36 -14.87
CA GLY A 340 -6.76 38.21 -14.70
C GLY A 340 -6.68 39.19 -13.53
N ASP A 341 -5.48 39.42 -12.95
CA ASP A 341 -5.30 40.32 -11.80
C ASP A 341 -4.13 41.30 -12.03
N PRO A 342 -4.36 42.39 -12.79
CA PRO A 342 -3.33 43.38 -13.11
C PRO A 342 -2.89 44.21 -11.90
N GLU A 343 -3.77 44.42 -10.91
CA GLU A 343 -3.46 45.20 -9.71
C GLU A 343 -2.49 44.45 -8.80
N LEU A 344 -2.77 43.18 -8.49
CA LEU A 344 -1.86 42.33 -7.73
C LEU A 344 -0.54 42.12 -8.48
N THR A 345 -0.61 41.98 -9.82
CA THR A 345 0.58 41.88 -10.66
C THR A 345 1.44 43.13 -10.55
N ALA A 346 0.88 44.34 -10.68
CA ALA A 346 1.65 45.58 -10.54
C ALA A 346 2.27 45.72 -9.13
N ALA A 347 1.55 45.31 -8.09
CA ALA A 347 2.01 45.38 -6.70
C ALA A 347 3.16 44.40 -6.40
N ARG A 348 3.12 43.19 -6.96
CA ARG A 348 4.11 42.12 -6.70
C ARG A 348 5.23 42.04 -7.73
N PHE A 349 5.05 42.60 -8.94
CA PHE A 349 6.03 42.59 -10.03
C PHE A 349 6.54 44.01 -10.43
N PRO A 350 6.93 44.89 -9.48
CA PRO A 350 7.35 46.25 -9.81
C PRO A 350 8.63 46.26 -10.67
N GLY A 351 8.59 47.00 -11.79
CA GLY A 351 9.75 47.18 -12.66
C GLY A 351 10.30 45.88 -13.27
N GLY A 352 9.45 44.85 -13.44
CA GLY A 352 9.86 43.55 -13.99
C GLY A 352 10.59 42.65 -12.99
N ARG A 353 10.59 42.99 -11.69
CA ARG A 353 11.13 42.19 -10.59
C ARG A 353 10.00 41.66 -9.74
N TYR A 354 10.10 40.43 -9.25
CA TYR A 354 9.13 39.86 -8.32
C TYR A 354 9.56 40.06 -6.86
N ARG A 355 8.64 40.56 -6.03
CA ARG A 355 8.80 40.70 -4.58
C ARG A 355 8.40 39.41 -3.87
N THR A 356 9.37 38.67 -3.33
CA THR A 356 9.08 37.33 -2.80
C THR A 356 8.36 37.34 -1.45
N GLY A 357 8.51 38.43 -0.67
CA GLY A 357 8.09 38.50 0.73
C GLY A 357 8.99 37.72 1.70
N ASP A 358 10.07 37.11 1.22
CA ASP A 358 11.02 36.34 2.03
C ASP A 358 12.16 37.25 2.54
N LEU A 359 12.49 37.16 3.83
CA LEU A 359 13.59 37.89 4.46
C LEU A 359 14.87 37.08 4.38
N VAL A 360 15.94 37.72 3.91
CA VAL A 360 17.23 37.08 3.69
C VAL A 360 18.40 38.00 4.08
N THR A 361 19.55 37.40 4.33
CA THR A 361 20.85 38.09 4.31
C THR A 361 21.71 37.50 3.21
N ARG A 362 22.49 38.34 2.53
CA ARG A 362 23.53 37.92 1.57
C ARG A 362 24.91 38.06 2.21
N ASP A 363 25.71 37.01 2.20
CA ASP A 363 27.11 37.10 2.64
C ASP A 363 28.01 37.69 1.53
N PRO A 364 29.27 38.09 1.84
CA PRO A 364 30.19 38.68 0.86
C PRO A 364 30.52 37.74 -0.31
N ASP A 365 30.39 36.43 -0.10
CA ASP A 365 30.57 35.46 -1.17
C ASP A 365 29.36 35.45 -2.11
N GLY A 366 28.19 35.96 -1.71
CA GLY A 366 26.96 36.02 -2.50
C GLY A 366 25.99 34.88 -2.21
N VAL A 367 26.17 34.15 -1.11
CA VAL A 367 25.26 33.10 -0.65
C VAL A 367 24.14 33.73 0.18
N LEU A 368 22.90 33.35 -0.13
CA LEU A 368 21.72 33.80 0.61
C LEU A 368 21.37 32.83 1.75
N ARG A 369 21.03 33.42 2.91
CA ARG A 369 20.45 32.74 4.07
C ARG A 369 19.04 33.26 4.31
N PHE A 370 18.10 32.34 4.52
CA PHE A 370 16.69 32.63 4.72
C PHE A 370 16.35 32.77 6.21
N HIS A 371 15.61 33.82 6.58
CA HIS A 371 15.27 34.17 7.97
C HIS A 371 13.76 34.12 8.26
N GLY A 372 12.93 33.86 7.24
CA GLY A 372 11.47 33.82 7.38
C GLY A 372 10.78 34.71 6.36
N ARG A 373 9.51 35.05 6.63
CA ARG A 373 8.68 35.89 5.76
C ARG A 373 8.33 37.21 6.44
N ALA A 374 8.24 38.26 5.64
CA ALA A 374 7.75 39.57 6.07
C ALA A 374 6.21 39.60 6.16
N ASP A 375 5.52 38.66 5.50
CA ASP A 375 4.06 38.50 5.52
C ASP A 375 3.63 37.23 6.28
N GLN A 376 2.31 36.96 6.29
CA GLN A 376 1.72 35.82 7.02
C GLN A 376 1.71 34.51 6.20
N GLN A 377 2.25 34.50 4.98
CA GLN A 377 2.34 33.29 4.18
C GLN A 377 3.26 32.28 4.86
N VAL A 378 3.01 31.00 4.62
CA VAL A 378 3.85 29.92 5.12
C VAL A 378 3.97 28.81 4.09
N LYS A 379 5.08 28.07 4.12
CA LYS A 379 5.27 26.87 3.31
C LYS A 379 4.81 25.65 4.09
N ILE A 380 3.88 24.87 3.56
CA ILE A 380 3.36 23.62 4.17
C ILE A 380 3.39 22.51 3.14
N LEU A 381 4.14 21.43 3.42
CA LEU A 381 4.34 20.32 2.49
C LEU A 381 4.88 20.79 1.12
N GLY A 382 5.68 21.87 1.10
CA GLY A 382 6.20 22.49 -0.13
C GLY A 382 5.25 23.48 -0.82
N ASN A 383 4.04 23.69 -0.29
CA ASN A 383 3.05 24.60 -0.87
C ASN A 383 3.11 25.96 -0.21
N LEU A 384 3.09 27.03 -1.01
CA LEU A 384 2.89 28.38 -0.48
C LEU A 384 1.42 28.57 -0.09
N VAL A 385 1.17 28.67 1.20
CA VAL A 385 -0.15 28.68 1.83
C VAL A 385 -0.43 30.04 2.45
N GLU A 386 -1.62 30.56 2.18
CA GLU A 386 -2.19 31.74 2.84
C GLU A 386 -3.19 31.29 3.91
N PRO A 387 -2.93 31.50 5.20
CA PRO A 387 -3.91 31.21 6.26
C PRO A 387 -5.27 31.91 6.03
N ALA A 388 -5.26 33.05 5.33
CA ALA A 388 -6.46 33.78 4.92
C ALA A 388 -7.40 32.97 4.01
N GLU A 389 -6.91 32.06 3.16
CA GLU A 389 -7.75 31.18 2.32
C GLU A 389 -8.60 30.24 3.18
N VAL A 390 -8.00 29.72 4.26
CA VAL A 390 -8.71 28.86 5.22
C VAL A 390 -9.69 29.68 6.05
N THR A 391 -9.31 30.91 6.43
CA THR A 391 -10.21 31.84 7.13
C THR A 391 -11.43 32.15 6.27
N ALA A 392 -11.26 32.45 4.98
CA ALA A 392 -12.34 32.72 4.05
C ALA A 392 -13.24 31.49 3.85
N ALA A 393 -12.66 30.28 3.73
CA ALA A 393 -13.42 29.05 3.60
C ALA A 393 -14.28 28.75 4.84
N LEU A 394 -13.76 29.02 6.05
CA LEU A 394 -14.51 28.94 7.30
C LEU A 394 -15.65 29.94 7.34
N LEU A 395 -15.40 31.21 7.02
CA LEU A 395 -16.43 32.27 7.00
C LEU A 395 -17.52 32.02 5.95
N ALA A 396 -17.23 31.24 4.92
CA ALA A 396 -18.20 30.85 3.92
C ALA A 396 -19.14 29.72 4.39
N LEU A 397 -18.97 29.17 5.60
CA LEU A 397 -19.89 28.22 6.22
C LEU A 397 -20.98 28.98 6.99
N PRO A 398 -22.28 28.72 6.75
CA PRO A 398 -23.38 29.48 7.39
C PRO A 398 -23.34 29.51 8.92
N ALA A 399 -22.80 28.47 9.54
CA ALA A 399 -22.73 28.34 11.00
C ALA A 399 -21.57 29.12 11.65
N VAL A 400 -20.62 29.66 10.87
CA VAL A 400 -19.42 30.33 11.39
C VAL A 400 -19.63 31.84 11.42
N ARG A 401 -19.61 32.42 12.63
CA ARG A 401 -19.80 33.87 12.84
C ARG A 401 -18.51 34.67 12.68
N GLN A 402 -17.39 34.11 13.13
CA GLN A 402 -16.05 34.69 13.00
C GLN A 402 -15.05 33.55 12.79
N ALA A 403 -13.98 33.80 12.05
CA ALA A 403 -12.86 32.86 11.96
C ALA A 403 -11.54 33.59 11.78
N HIS A 404 -10.46 32.95 12.20
CA HIS A 404 -9.10 33.38 11.93
C HIS A 404 -8.17 32.18 11.91
N THR A 405 -7.25 32.13 10.95
CA THR A 405 -6.27 31.05 10.84
C THR A 405 -4.87 31.63 10.92
N VAL A 406 -3.99 30.96 11.66
CA VAL A 406 -2.58 31.31 11.79
C VAL A 406 -1.71 30.10 11.45
N ALA A 407 -0.49 30.36 11.01
CA ALA A 407 0.54 29.33 10.89
C ALA A 407 1.25 29.16 12.24
N VAL A 408 1.48 27.91 12.64
CA VAL A 408 2.26 27.53 13.82
C VAL A 408 3.34 26.55 13.41
N ARG A 409 4.46 26.52 14.12
CA ARG A 409 5.51 25.52 13.91
C ARG A 409 5.50 24.53 15.06
N ASP A 410 5.69 23.24 14.76
CA ASP A 410 5.85 22.21 15.78
C ASP A 410 7.30 22.14 16.31
N GLU A 411 7.58 21.21 17.22
CA GLU A 411 8.91 21.02 17.82
C GLU A 411 9.98 20.64 16.80
N ALA A 412 9.60 20.06 15.65
CA ALA A 412 10.50 19.76 14.53
C ALA A 412 10.72 20.96 13.60
N GLY A 413 10.06 22.09 13.88
CA GLY A 413 10.11 23.30 13.06
C GLY A 413 9.20 23.27 11.83
N GLU A 414 8.39 22.22 11.65
CA GLU A 414 7.47 22.10 10.51
C GLU A 414 6.26 23.02 10.68
N ALA A 415 5.89 23.72 9.62
CA ALA A 415 4.73 24.59 9.66
C ALA A 415 3.41 23.82 9.50
N ARG A 416 2.42 24.21 10.31
CA ARG A 416 1.05 23.70 10.30
C ARG A 416 0.07 24.87 10.44
N LEU A 417 -1.18 24.66 10.05
CA LEU A 417 -2.24 25.65 10.22
C LEU A 417 -3.03 25.39 11.51
N SER A 418 -3.30 26.46 12.26
CA SER A 418 -4.23 26.47 13.40
C SER A 418 -5.37 27.43 13.09
N ALA A 419 -6.60 26.94 13.07
CA ALA A 419 -7.79 27.70 12.79
C ALA A 419 -8.63 27.91 14.05
N TYR A 420 -9.21 29.09 14.18
CA TYR A 420 -10.06 29.49 15.28
C TYR A 420 -11.40 29.95 14.71
N ALA A 421 -12.51 29.43 15.24
CA ALA A 421 -13.84 29.76 14.76
C ALA A 421 -14.78 30.12 15.92
N VAL A 422 -15.71 31.04 15.70
CA VAL A 422 -16.80 31.35 16.62
C VAL A 422 -18.08 30.81 16.04
N THR A 423 -18.57 29.72 16.61
CA THR A 423 -19.69 28.92 16.09
C THR A 423 -20.21 27.99 17.16
N ASP A 424 -21.48 27.61 17.06
CA ASP A 424 -22.10 26.61 17.93
C ASP A 424 -22.00 25.19 17.32
N THR A 425 -21.29 25.06 16.18
CA THR A 425 -21.05 23.78 15.48
C THR A 425 -19.82 23.09 16.02
N ASP A 426 -19.91 21.76 16.14
CA ASP A 426 -18.80 20.91 16.55
C ASP A 426 -17.56 21.06 15.63
N PRO A 427 -16.34 21.15 16.18
CA PRO A 427 -15.10 21.24 15.41
C PRO A 427 -14.91 20.15 14.33
N GLY A 428 -15.38 18.92 14.60
CA GLY A 428 -15.32 17.81 13.64
C GLY A 428 -16.21 18.05 12.43
N ALA A 429 -17.43 18.53 12.64
CA ALA A 429 -18.34 18.89 11.54
C ALA A 429 -17.79 20.05 10.68
N LEU A 430 -17.15 21.05 11.29
CA LEU A 430 -16.48 22.14 10.56
C LEU A 430 -15.32 21.63 9.72
N ARG A 431 -14.53 20.68 10.26
CA ARG A 431 -13.41 20.06 9.56
C ARG A 431 -13.88 19.28 8.34
N THR A 432 -14.96 18.50 8.46
CA THR A 432 -15.59 17.79 7.33
C THR A 432 -16.04 18.78 6.26
N ALA A 433 -16.75 19.84 6.65
CA ALA A 433 -17.20 20.87 5.71
C ALA A 433 -16.04 21.64 5.03
N LEU A 434 -14.92 21.81 5.71
CA LEU A 434 -13.69 22.36 5.10
C LEU A 434 -13.05 21.39 4.11
N ALA A 435 -13.02 20.09 4.42
CA ALA A 435 -12.47 19.05 3.54
C ALA A 435 -13.22 18.95 2.20
N GLU A 436 -14.51 19.29 2.17
CA GLU A 436 -15.30 19.39 0.93
C GLU A 436 -14.94 20.59 0.05
N ARG A 437 -14.22 21.59 0.59
CA ARG A 437 -13.95 22.88 -0.09
C ARG A 437 -12.47 23.12 -0.33
N LEU A 438 -11.60 22.58 0.52
CA LEU A 438 -10.16 22.82 0.54
C LEU A 438 -9.39 21.51 0.30
N PRO A 439 -8.24 21.58 -0.40
CA PRO A 439 -7.35 20.44 -0.52
C PRO A 439 -6.69 20.15 0.83
N ARG A 440 -6.23 18.90 1.03
CA ARG A 440 -5.68 18.40 2.30
C ARG A 440 -4.60 19.30 2.91
N TYR A 441 -3.71 19.88 2.11
CA TYR A 441 -2.61 20.73 2.62
C TYR A 441 -3.08 22.10 3.16
N LEU A 442 -4.31 22.53 2.87
CA LEU A 442 -4.95 23.71 3.44
C LEU A 442 -5.86 23.38 4.63
N LEU A 443 -6.01 22.10 4.98
CA LEU A 443 -6.80 21.75 6.15
C LEU A 443 -6.01 22.06 7.43
N PRO A 444 -6.61 22.78 8.39
CA PRO A 444 -5.92 23.14 9.61
C PRO A 444 -5.61 21.90 10.45
N ALA A 445 -4.39 21.80 10.97
CA ALA A 445 -4.04 20.73 11.91
C ALA A 445 -4.88 20.87 13.20
N HIS A 446 -5.07 22.10 13.68
CA HIS A 446 -5.87 22.41 14.86
C HIS A 446 -7.09 23.27 14.48
N LEU A 447 -8.27 22.94 15.00
CA LEU A 447 -9.48 23.76 14.85
C LEU A 447 -10.09 23.99 16.24
N THR A 448 -9.99 25.22 16.74
CA THR A 448 -10.47 25.59 18.07
C THR A 448 -11.71 26.47 17.98
N VAL A 449 -12.80 26.05 18.62
CA VAL A 449 -14.00 26.87 18.76
C VAL A 449 -13.84 27.80 19.97
N LEU A 450 -14.11 29.09 19.78
CA LEU A 450 -14.04 30.12 20.80
C LEU A 450 -15.39 30.82 20.95
N ASP A 451 -15.70 31.31 22.15
CA ASP A 451 -16.87 32.16 22.37
C ASP A 451 -16.76 33.49 21.57
N ARG A 452 -15.53 33.99 21.42
CA ARG A 452 -15.19 35.19 20.63
C ARG A 452 -13.71 35.22 20.27
N LEU A 453 -13.36 35.84 19.14
CA LEU A 453 -11.96 36.12 18.83
C LEU A 453 -11.41 37.26 19.72
N PRO A 454 -10.18 37.13 20.27
CA PRO A 454 -9.53 38.23 20.98
C PRO A 454 -9.20 39.35 19.97
N LEU A 455 -9.49 40.60 20.33
CA LEU A 455 -9.23 41.77 19.49
C LEU A 455 -8.23 42.72 20.16
N LYS A 456 -7.41 43.40 19.34
CA LYS A 456 -6.59 44.55 19.73
C LYS A 456 -7.48 45.79 19.89
N ALA A 457 -6.95 46.84 20.52
CA ALA A 457 -7.62 48.15 20.59
C ALA A 457 -7.97 48.73 19.19
N SER A 458 -7.28 48.29 18.14
CA SER A 458 -7.55 48.64 16.75
C SER A 458 -8.70 47.86 16.09
N GLY A 459 -9.38 46.96 16.81
CA GLY A 459 -10.44 46.11 16.28
C GLY A 459 -9.97 44.91 15.42
N LYS A 460 -8.66 44.72 15.23
CA LYS A 460 -8.09 43.54 14.53
C LYS A 460 -7.92 42.37 15.51
N VAL A 461 -7.94 41.13 15.01
CA VAL A 461 -7.68 39.93 15.82
C VAL A 461 -6.29 40.02 16.46
N ASP A 462 -6.23 39.78 17.76
CA ASP A 462 -4.98 39.73 18.53
C ASP A 462 -4.42 38.31 18.55
N THR A 463 -3.62 37.99 17.54
CA THR A 463 -3.05 36.64 17.36
C THR A 463 -2.18 36.19 18.53
N ALA A 464 -1.56 37.12 19.27
CA ALA A 464 -0.74 36.80 20.44
C ALA A 464 -1.58 36.34 21.66
N ARG A 465 -2.89 36.63 21.64
CA ARG A 465 -3.84 36.25 22.70
C ARG A 465 -4.71 35.06 22.31
N LEU A 466 -4.51 34.50 21.11
CA LEU A 466 -5.17 33.25 20.74
C LEU A 466 -4.64 32.13 21.65
N PRO A 467 -5.50 31.21 22.11
CA PRO A 467 -5.05 30.06 22.87
C PRO A 467 -3.97 29.30 22.10
N ALA A 468 -2.90 28.93 22.81
CA ALA A 468 -1.88 28.06 22.23
C ALA A 468 -2.56 26.80 21.68
N PRO A 469 -2.24 26.35 20.46
CA PRO A 469 -2.75 25.10 19.95
C PRO A 469 -2.30 24.01 20.91
N ARG A 470 -3.23 23.47 21.71
CA ARG A 470 -2.94 22.33 22.56
C ARG A 470 -2.76 21.12 21.64
N ALA A 471 -1.78 20.27 21.95
CA ALA A 471 -1.76 18.91 21.44
C ALA A 471 -2.94 18.15 22.09
N HIS A 472 -4.14 18.41 21.60
CA HIS A 472 -5.33 17.57 21.63
C HIS A 472 -6.46 18.34 20.92
N ASP A 473 -7.31 17.58 20.20
CA ASP A 473 -8.40 17.98 19.30
C ASP A 473 -8.01 18.13 17.82
N GLY A 474 -7.56 17.06 17.15
CA GLY A 474 -7.35 17.12 15.69
C GLY A 474 -7.13 15.80 14.94
N THR A 475 -6.44 14.84 15.53
CA THR A 475 -6.81 13.43 15.35
C THR A 475 -7.80 13.14 16.47
N PRO A 476 -8.97 12.54 16.22
CA PRO A 476 -9.65 11.85 17.30
C PRO A 476 -8.57 11.02 18.01
N ALA A 477 -8.56 11.01 19.35
CA ALA A 477 -8.08 9.78 19.99
C ALA A 477 -8.78 8.68 19.21
N PRO A 478 -8.04 7.74 18.58
CA PRO A 478 -8.64 6.78 17.69
C PRO A 478 -9.88 6.26 18.40
N ASP A 479 -11.05 6.46 17.80
CA ASP A 479 -12.25 5.89 18.38
C ASP A 479 -11.97 4.41 18.60
N GLU A 480 -12.66 3.78 19.54
CA GLU A 480 -12.29 2.43 19.97
C GLU A 480 -12.14 1.47 18.77
N LEU A 481 -12.96 1.65 17.73
CA LEU A 481 -12.84 0.97 16.44
C LEU A 481 -11.52 1.24 15.70
N THR A 482 -11.11 2.50 15.52
CA THR A 482 -9.84 2.88 14.90
C THR A 482 -8.64 2.38 15.71
N GLY A 483 -8.77 2.32 17.04
CA GLY A 483 -7.76 1.74 17.92
C GLY A 483 -7.62 0.23 17.71
N LEU A 484 -8.75 -0.46 17.53
CA LEU A 484 -8.75 -1.88 17.18
C LEU A 484 -8.15 -2.15 15.79
N TRP A 485 -8.46 -1.30 14.80
CA TRP A 485 -7.83 -1.36 13.48
C TRP A 485 -6.32 -1.20 13.56
N ALA A 486 -5.85 -0.17 14.26
CA ALA A 486 -4.42 0.11 14.43
C ALA A 486 -3.67 -1.06 15.07
N GLN A 487 -4.27 -1.69 16.10
CA GLN A 487 -3.70 -2.86 16.75
C GLN A 487 -3.61 -4.08 15.81
N VAL A 488 -4.63 -4.29 14.97
CA VAL A 488 -4.68 -5.42 14.04
C VAL A 488 -3.75 -5.21 12.84
N LEU A 489 -3.67 -3.99 12.34
CA LEU A 489 -2.86 -3.60 11.19
C LEU A 489 -1.40 -3.30 11.56
N GLY A 490 -1.09 -3.16 12.85
CA GLY A 490 0.25 -2.79 13.32
C GLY A 490 0.67 -1.38 12.91
N GLN A 491 -0.30 -0.47 12.76
CA GLN A 491 -0.09 0.89 12.29
C GLN A 491 -0.35 1.91 13.40
N ASP A 492 0.21 3.10 13.25
CA ASP A 492 -0.16 4.23 14.10
C ASP A 492 -1.66 4.53 13.91
N PRO A 493 -2.47 4.55 14.99
CA PRO A 493 -3.88 4.91 14.87
C PRO A 493 -4.12 6.27 14.21
N ALA A 494 -3.16 7.21 14.30
CA ALA A 494 -3.22 8.50 13.63
C ALA A 494 -3.14 8.41 12.09
N ALA A 495 -2.67 7.28 11.54
CA ALA A 495 -2.59 7.02 10.11
C ALA A 495 -3.90 6.49 9.52
N ILE A 496 -4.87 6.10 10.36
CA ILE A 496 -6.14 5.49 9.95
C ILE A 496 -7.24 6.55 10.00
N GLY A 497 -7.64 7.03 8.82
CA GLY A 497 -8.73 7.99 8.66
C GLY A 497 -10.11 7.33 8.63
N PRO A 498 -11.20 8.11 8.76
CA PRO A 498 -12.57 7.59 8.74
C PRO A 498 -12.93 6.85 7.45
N ASP A 499 -12.33 7.24 6.32
CA ASP A 499 -12.54 6.62 5.01
C ASP A 499 -11.35 5.76 4.56
N SER A 500 -10.42 5.45 5.47
CA SER A 500 -9.32 4.54 5.18
C SER A 500 -9.87 3.16 4.86
N ASP A 501 -9.52 2.63 3.70
CA ASP A 501 -9.91 1.28 3.30
C ASP A 501 -9.05 0.23 4.04
N PHE A 502 -9.72 -0.74 4.69
CA PHE A 502 -9.08 -1.79 5.50
C PHE A 502 -8.07 -2.60 4.69
N PHE A 503 -8.44 -2.97 3.46
CA PHE A 503 -7.62 -3.80 2.59
C PHE A 503 -6.48 -2.99 1.96
N ALA A 504 -6.72 -1.71 1.65
CA ALA A 504 -5.69 -0.80 1.17
C ALA A 504 -4.62 -0.50 2.23
N LEU A 505 -4.97 -0.59 3.52
CA LEU A 505 -4.03 -0.48 4.64
C LEU A 505 -3.30 -1.81 4.94
N GLY A 506 -3.42 -2.82 4.09
CA GLY A 506 -2.77 -4.13 4.27
C GLY A 506 -3.60 -5.11 5.09
N GLY A 507 -4.88 -4.84 5.33
CA GLY A 507 -5.81 -5.80 5.90
C GLY A 507 -6.04 -6.99 4.95
N ASP A 508 -6.18 -8.18 5.51
CA ASP A 508 -6.56 -9.41 4.81
C ASP A 508 -7.72 -10.10 5.56
N SER A 509 -8.21 -11.23 5.06
CA SER A 509 -9.32 -11.95 5.69
C SER A 509 -9.00 -12.42 7.12
N VAL A 510 -7.73 -12.70 7.44
CA VAL A 510 -7.28 -13.15 8.77
C VAL A 510 -7.27 -11.97 9.74
N ARG A 511 -6.68 -10.85 9.32
CA ARG A 511 -6.70 -9.59 10.07
C ARG A 511 -8.11 -9.08 10.25
N LEU A 512 -8.96 -9.19 9.22
CA LEU A 512 -10.36 -8.81 9.33
C LEU A 512 -11.08 -9.67 10.38
N GLY A 513 -10.93 -10.99 10.35
CA GLY A 513 -11.48 -11.87 11.38
C GLY A 513 -11.02 -11.46 12.80
N ALA A 514 -9.72 -11.23 12.99
CA ALA A 514 -9.18 -10.76 14.26
C ALA A 514 -9.72 -9.39 14.69
N LEU A 515 -9.99 -8.49 13.74
CA LEU A 515 -10.61 -7.20 14.00
C LEU A 515 -12.07 -7.38 14.43
N LEU A 516 -12.85 -8.20 13.73
CA LEU A 516 -14.25 -8.47 14.06
C LEU A 516 -14.39 -9.11 15.44
N ASP A 517 -13.52 -10.05 15.80
CA ASP A 517 -13.48 -10.67 17.13
C ASP A 517 -13.20 -9.63 18.23
N ARG A 518 -12.26 -8.70 17.98
CA ARG A 518 -11.95 -7.63 18.94
C ARG A 518 -13.08 -6.61 19.06
N ILE A 519 -13.74 -6.28 17.95
CA ILE A 519 -14.93 -5.43 17.92
C ILE A 519 -16.02 -6.08 18.77
N GLU A 520 -16.28 -7.37 18.59
CA GLU A 520 -17.29 -8.07 19.37
C GLU A 520 -16.93 -8.11 20.87
N ALA A 521 -15.67 -8.41 21.20
CA ALA A 521 -15.19 -8.47 22.58
C ALA A 521 -15.25 -7.12 23.31
N ARG A 522 -14.98 -6.01 22.61
CA ARG A 522 -14.89 -4.67 23.22
C ARG A 522 -16.17 -3.86 23.12
N LEU A 523 -16.85 -3.94 21.98
CA LEU A 523 -18.02 -3.13 21.67
C LEU A 523 -19.34 -3.89 21.89
N GLY A 524 -19.30 -5.21 22.13
CA GLY A 524 -20.49 -6.03 22.38
C GLY A 524 -21.42 -6.14 21.17
N ARG A 525 -20.89 -5.95 19.96
CA ARG A 525 -21.65 -5.93 18.69
C ARG A 525 -20.98 -6.80 17.65
N ARG A 526 -21.77 -7.58 16.92
CA ARG A 526 -21.27 -8.52 15.91
C ARG A 526 -21.50 -8.01 14.49
N LEU A 527 -20.43 -7.99 13.68
CA LEU A 527 -20.47 -7.67 12.26
C LEU A 527 -20.15 -8.92 11.42
N GLY A 528 -20.78 -9.05 10.26
CA GLY A 528 -20.46 -10.08 9.27
C GLY A 528 -19.35 -9.65 8.30
N PHE A 529 -18.63 -10.62 7.73
CA PHE A 529 -17.60 -10.36 6.72
C PHE A 529 -18.20 -9.64 5.51
N ARG A 530 -19.30 -10.14 4.95
CA ARG A 530 -19.95 -9.51 3.77
C ARG A 530 -20.36 -8.06 4.01
N GLN A 531 -20.86 -7.74 5.20
CA GLN A 531 -21.27 -6.39 5.55
C GLN A 531 -20.06 -5.45 5.52
N VAL A 532 -18.96 -5.87 6.13
CA VAL A 532 -17.73 -5.09 6.18
C VAL A 532 -17.09 -4.96 4.80
N TYR A 533 -17.07 -6.01 3.98
CA TYR A 533 -16.53 -5.95 2.62
C TYR A 533 -17.26 -4.95 1.73
N ALA A 534 -18.55 -4.70 1.97
CA ALA A 534 -19.31 -3.69 1.22
C ALA A 534 -18.91 -2.26 1.59
N VAL A 535 -18.44 -2.03 2.82
CA VAL A 535 -18.05 -0.72 3.35
C VAL A 535 -16.81 -0.84 4.24
N PRO A 536 -15.63 -1.15 3.65
CA PRO A 536 -14.44 -1.54 4.39
C PRO A 536 -13.68 -0.34 4.96
N THR A 537 -14.38 0.62 5.56
CA THR A 537 -13.82 1.83 6.17
C THR A 537 -14.27 1.97 7.63
N PRO A 538 -13.53 2.68 8.50
CA PRO A 538 -13.98 2.92 9.87
C PRO A 538 -15.35 3.60 9.93
N ALA A 539 -15.64 4.54 9.02
CA ALA A 539 -16.95 5.18 8.90
C ALA A 539 -18.05 4.19 8.47
N GLY A 540 -17.75 3.33 7.49
CA GLY A 540 -18.65 2.28 7.02
C GLY A 540 -19.00 1.28 8.11
N MET A 541 -17.99 0.75 8.80
CA MET A 541 -18.17 -0.15 9.94
C MET A 541 -18.93 0.49 11.10
N ARG A 542 -18.71 1.77 11.39
CA ARG A 542 -19.53 2.51 12.39
C ARG A 542 -21.01 2.53 12.03
N ALA A 543 -21.34 2.77 10.76
CA ALA A 543 -22.73 2.75 10.31
C ALA A 543 -23.37 1.34 10.45
N LEU A 544 -22.58 0.29 10.20
CA LEU A 544 -23.01 -1.09 10.41
C LEU A 544 -23.22 -1.40 11.90
N LEU A 545 -22.32 -0.95 12.79
CA LEU A 545 -22.39 -1.18 14.24
C LEU A 545 -23.67 -0.62 14.87
N ALA A 546 -24.17 0.52 14.35
CA ALA A 546 -25.45 1.10 14.78
C ALA A 546 -26.64 0.14 14.61
N HIS A 547 -26.56 -0.76 13.63
CA HIS A 547 -27.62 -1.72 13.28
C HIS A 547 -27.20 -3.18 13.51
N ALA A 548 -26.01 -3.42 14.08
CA ALA A 548 -25.46 -4.74 14.34
C ALA A 548 -26.24 -5.50 15.42
N GLY A 549 -26.23 -6.83 15.33
CA GLY A 549 -26.75 -7.70 16.38
C GLY A 549 -25.90 -7.63 17.65
N GLU A 550 -26.48 -8.07 18.77
CA GLU A 550 -25.75 -8.22 20.03
C GLU A 550 -24.64 -9.27 19.93
N ALA A 551 -23.60 -9.12 20.76
CA ALA A 551 -22.51 -10.08 20.87
C ALA A 551 -23.03 -11.48 21.25
N THR A 552 -22.27 -12.48 20.83
CA THR A 552 -22.57 -13.88 21.11
C THR A 552 -22.44 -14.15 22.62
N ALA A 553 -23.31 -15.00 23.17
CA ALA A 553 -23.24 -15.37 24.58
C ALA A 553 -21.87 -16.02 24.91
N PRO A 554 -21.31 -15.77 26.11
CA PRO A 554 -20.00 -16.32 26.49
C PRO A 554 -19.94 -17.84 26.37
N VAL A 555 -18.76 -18.37 26.07
CA VAL A 555 -18.53 -19.81 26.02
C VAL A 555 -18.73 -20.40 27.42
N PRO A 556 -19.60 -21.42 27.58
CA PRO A 556 -19.80 -22.07 28.87
C PRO A 556 -18.50 -22.69 29.40
N ARG A 557 -18.15 -22.35 30.64
CA ARG A 557 -17.00 -22.93 31.35
C ARG A 557 -17.47 -24.19 32.05
N ALA A 558 -16.78 -25.30 31.83
CA ALA A 558 -17.19 -26.60 32.37
C ALA A 558 -16.07 -27.24 33.19
N SER A 559 -16.45 -27.89 34.29
CA SER A 559 -15.51 -28.60 35.16
C SER A 559 -15.07 -29.94 34.55
N GLY A 560 -13.94 -30.47 35.03
CA GLY A 560 -13.43 -31.79 34.64
C GLY A 560 -12.32 -31.75 33.59
N ARG A 561 -11.83 -32.96 33.29
CA ARG A 561 -10.62 -33.20 32.50
C ARG A 561 -10.87 -33.98 31.21
N THR A 562 -12.11 -34.41 31.00
CA THR A 562 -12.52 -35.21 29.84
C THR A 562 -13.62 -34.50 29.06
N GLY A 563 -13.61 -34.64 27.74
CA GLY A 563 -14.59 -34.00 26.88
C GLY A 563 -14.72 -34.68 25.52
N PRO A 564 -15.71 -34.27 24.71
CA PRO A 564 -15.81 -34.72 23.33
C PRO A 564 -14.65 -34.17 22.51
N ALA A 565 -14.27 -34.88 21.44
CA ALA A 565 -13.38 -34.33 20.44
C ALA A 565 -13.99 -33.10 19.76
N HIS A 566 -13.20 -32.02 19.69
CA HIS A 566 -13.48 -30.87 18.84
C HIS A 566 -13.72 -31.38 17.41
N PRO A 567 -14.72 -30.83 16.67
CA PRO A 567 -15.06 -31.34 15.34
C PRO A 567 -13.86 -31.43 14.37
N ALA A 568 -12.95 -30.45 14.41
CA ALA A 568 -11.73 -30.44 13.58
C ALA A 568 -10.75 -31.58 13.87
N GLN A 569 -10.82 -32.21 15.04
CA GLN A 569 -9.91 -33.30 15.41
C GLN A 569 -10.39 -34.67 14.93
N ARG A 570 -11.69 -34.83 14.61
CA ARG A 570 -12.28 -36.14 14.32
C ARG A 570 -11.67 -36.75 13.06
N GLY A 571 -11.60 -35.97 11.98
CA GLY A 571 -11.01 -36.39 10.71
C GLY A 571 -9.52 -36.68 10.82
N LEU A 572 -8.79 -35.87 11.61
CA LEU A 572 -7.36 -36.11 11.88
C LEU A 572 -7.14 -37.41 12.66
N TYR A 573 -7.95 -37.67 13.68
CA TYR A 573 -7.86 -38.91 14.45
C TYR A 573 -8.19 -40.14 13.59
N ALA A 574 -9.19 -40.05 12.71
CA ALA A 574 -9.50 -41.11 11.76
C ALA A 574 -8.37 -41.38 10.76
N LEU A 575 -7.70 -40.33 10.27
CA LEU A 575 -6.53 -40.47 9.40
C LEU A 575 -5.34 -41.10 10.13
N TRP A 576 -5.08 -40.67 11.36
CA TRP A 576 -4.06 -41.29 12.21
C TRP A 576 -4.35 -42.76 12.50
N GLN A 577 -5.60 -43.14 12.78
CA GLN A 577 -5.95 -44.56 12.97
C GLN A 577 -5.71 -45.41 11.72
N ALA A 578 -5.91 -44.82 10.53
CA ALA A 578 -5.71 -45.50 9.26
C ALA A 578 -4.22 -45.63 8.88
N ASP A 579 -3.38 -44.69 9.32
CA ASP A 579 -1.93 -44.71 9.14
C ASP A 579 -1.18 -44.04 10.31
N PRO A 580 -0.94 -44.76 11.42
CA PRO A 580 -0.30 -44.20 12.62
C PRO A 580 1.17 -43.79 12.43
N ASP A 581 1.81 -44.31 11.38
CA ASP A 581 3.21 -44.05 11.05
C ASP A 581 3.38 -42.85 10.11
N SER A 582 2.29 -42.18 9.70
CA SER A 582 2.36 -40.99 8.87
C SER A 582 2.83 -39.77 9.65
N VAL A 583 3.58 -38.91 8.96
CA VAL A 583 3.98 -37.57 9.44
C VAL A 583 3.31 -36.44 8.67
N ALA A 584 2.31 -36.75 7.82
CA ALA A 584 1.64 -35.78 6.96
C ALA A 584 0.91 -34.67 7.73
N TYR A 585 0.55 -34.93 8.99
CA TYR A 585 -0.08 -33.98 9.90
C TYR A 585 0.83 -33.55 11.05
N ASN A 586 2.14 -33.73 10.91
CA ASN A 586 3.10 -33.02 11.74
C ASN A 586 3.24 -31.56 11.27
N ILE A 587 3.57 -30.68 12.21
CA ILE A 587 3.83 -29.27 11.99
C ILE A 587 5.28 -29.00 12.44
N PRO A 588 6.27 -29.32 11.59
CA PRO A 588 7.66 -29.05 11.91
C PRO A 588 7.98 -27.57 11.64
N VAL A 589 8.52 -26.91 12.67
CA VAL A 589 8.82 -25.48 12.68
C VAL A 589 10.28 -25.29 13.09
N ARG A 590 10.98 -24.39 12.40
CA ARG A 590 12.31 -23.92 12.75
C ARG A 590 12.23 -22.47 13.24
N LEU A 591 12.83 -22.22 14.38
CA LEU A 591 13.06 -20.89 14.94
C LEU A 591 14.56 -20.60 14.95
N ASP A 592 14.99 -19.59 14.19
CA ASP A 592 16.36 -19.11 14.18
C ASP A 592 16.45 -17.84 15.04
N PHE A 593 17.17 -17.91 16.16
CA PHE A 593 17.37 -16.80 17.09
C PHE A 593 18.52 -15.89 16.65
N GLY A 594 18.36 -14.58 16.84
CA GLY A 594 19.40 -13.58 16.56
C GLY A 594 20.60 -13.65 17.51
N ALA A 595 20.46 -14.31 18.65
CA ALA A 595 21.51 -14.51 19.65
C ALA A 595 21.45 -15.94 20.23
N PRO A 596 22.55 -16.45 20.81
CA PRO A 596 22.55 -17.74 21.49
C PRO A 596 21.47 -17.80 22.59
N VAL A 597 20.79 -18.94 22.70
CA VAL A 597 19.75 -19.17 23.71
C VAL A 597 20.24 -20.20 24.72
N ASP A 598 20.02 -19.90 26.00
CA ASP A 598 20.32 -20.80 27.11
C ASP A 598 19.38 -22.04 27.08
N PRO A 599 19.92 -23.26 26.93
CA PRO A 599 19.12 -24.48 26.88
C PRO A 599 18.28 -24.72 28.14
N GLU A 600 18.75 -24.35 29.33
CA GLU A 600 18.02 -24.56 30.58
C GLU A 600 16.80 -23.63 30.65
N ARG A 601 16.98 -22.37 30.28
CA ARG A 601 15.88 -21.39 30.18
C ARG A 601 14.88 -21.80 29.12
N LEU A 602 15.35 -22.36 28.01
CA LEU A 602 14.49 -22.85 26.94
C LEU A 602 13.67 -24.07 27.39
N GLN A 603 14.29 -25.02 28.07
CA GLN A 603 13.63 -26.18 28.67
C GLN A 603 12.55 -25.75 29.69
N ALA A 604 12.84 -24.77 30.55
CA ALA A 604 11.88 -24.25 31.52
C ALA A 604 10.70 -23.52 30.84
N ALA A 605 10.97 -22.73 29.80
CA ALA A 605 9.94 -22.04 29.04
C ALA A 605 9.01 -23.03 28.30
N LEU A 606 9.56 -24.09 27.70
CA LEU A 606 8.79 -25.15 27.04
C LEU A 606 7.86 -25.88 28.02
N ASN A 607 8.33 -26.22 29.22
CA ASN A 607 7.49 -26.82 30.26
C ASN A 607 6.38 -25.87 30.71
N THR A 608 6.68 -24.56 30.84
CA THR A 608 5.68 -23.55 31.19
C THR A 608 4.57 -23.45 30.13
N LEU A 609 4.91 -23.53 28.84
CA LEU A 609 3.91 -23.56 27.76
C LEU A 609 3.05 -24.81 27.82
N LEU A 610 3.65 -25.97 28.12
CA LEU A 610 2.96 -27.24 28.23
C LEU A 610 1.95 -27.25 29.39
N ASP A 611 2.33 -26.74 30.55
CA ASP A 611 1.45 -26.61 31.72
C ASP A 611 0.27 -25.67 31.43
N ARG A 612 0.57 -24.56 30.75
CA ARG A 612 -0.37 -23.49 30.44
C ARG A 612 -1.42 -23.88 29.40
N HIS A 613 -1.04 -24.61 28.35
CA HIS A 613 -1.92 -24.93 27.23
C HIS A 613 -2.38 -26.38 27.27
N GLU A 614 -3.61 -26.59 27.76
CA GLU A 614 -4.23 -27.92 27.90
C GLU A 614 -4.16 -28.78 26.62
N ALA A 615 -4.29 -28.18 25.44
CA ALA A 615 -4.24 -28.89 24.16
C ALA A 615 -2.94 -29.69 23.98
N LEU A 616 -1.79 -29.15 24.39
CA LEU A 616 -0.47 -29.79 24.22
C LEU A 616 -0.30 -31.05 25.07
N ARG A 617 -1.07 -31.15 26.16
CA ARG A 617 -1.10 -32.28 27.11
C ARG A 617 -2.42 -33.07 27.06
N THR A 618 -3.16 -32.92 25.96
CA THR A 618 -4.40 -33.66 25.71
C THR A 618 -4.11 -34.93 24.92
N ARG A 619 -4.64 -36.06 25.39
CA ARG A 619 -4.68 -37.33 24.63
C ARG A 619 -6.05 -37.53 23.99
N LEU A 620 -6.08 -38.23 22.86
CA LEU A 620 -7.31 -38.64 22.19
C LEU A 620 -7.46 -40.17 22.21
N THR A 621 -8.65 -40.63 22.58
CA THR A 621 -9.01 -42.06 22.60
C THR A 621 -10.38 -42.24 21.97
N ALA A 622 -10.58 -43.32 21.20
CA ALA A 622 -11.90 -43.74 20.75
C ALA A 622 -12.50 -44.79 21.67
N ASP A 623 -13.80 -44.70 21.91
CA ASP A 623 -14.62 -45.74 22.52
C ASP A 623 -15.99 -45.84 21.81
N GLY A 624 -16.89 -46.66 22.34
CA GLY A 624 -18.21 -46.91 21.75
C GLY A 624 -19.10 -45.67 21.61
N ASP A 625 -18.80 -44.56 22.32
CA ASP A 625 -19.56 -43.31 22.26
C ASP A 625 -18.93 -42.27 21.30
N GLY A 626 -17.77 -42.57 20.70
CA GLY A 626 -17.03 -41.71 19.79
C GLY A 626 -15.62 -41.36 20.28
N ILE A 627 -15.05 -40.27 19.74
CA ILE A 627 -13.69 -39.82 20.09
C ILE A 627 -13.78 -38.91 21.33
N ARG A 628 -13.10 -39.30 22.40
CA ARG A 628 -12.96 -38.55 23.65
C ARG A 628 -11.56 -37.94 23.77
N GLN A 629 -11.51 -36.79 24.42
CA GLN A 629 -10.28 -36.11 24.82
C GLN A 629 -10.11 -36.20 26.33
N GLU A 630 -8.86 -36.31 26.77
CA GLU A 630 -8.49 -36.22 28.17
C GLU A 630 -7.24 -35.37 28.36
N VAL A 631 -7.33 -34.39 29.25
CA VAL A 631 -6.19 -33.56 29.67
C VAL A 631 -5.40 -34.30 30.75
N VAL A 632 -4.13 -34.56 30.48
CA VAL A 632 -3.20 -35.28 31.37
C VAL A 632 -2.35 -34.26 32.16
N ASP A 633 -2.08 -34.53 33.44
CA ASP A 633 -1.18 -33.73 34.28
C ASP A 633 0.24 -34.32 34.28
N ASP A 634 1.21 -33.54 34.75
CA ASP A 634 2.61 -33.95 34.92
C ASP A 634 3.27 -34.47 33.63
N VAL A 635 2.86 -33.89 32.50
CA VAL A 635 3.49 -34.15 31.19
C VAL A 635 4.69 -33.21 31.05
N THR A 636 5.85 -33.74 30.65
CA THR A 636 7.06 -32.94 30.41
C THR A 636 7.52 -33.11 28.96
N VAL A 637 8.07 -32.04 28.39
CA VAL A 637 8.72 -32.08 27.08
C VAL A 637 10.22 -32.08 27.27
N ARG A 638 10.93 -32.98 26.60
CA ARG A 638 12.40 -33.02 26.64
C ARG A 638 12.97 -32.17 25.51
N LEU A 639 13.84 -31.22 25.83
CA LEU A 639 14.66 -30.51 24.86
C LEU A 639 15.84 -31.42 24.46
N GLU A 640 15.84 -31.88 23.21
CA GLU A 640 16.98 -32.59 22.62
C GLU A 640 18.08 -31.59 22.26
N THR A 641 19.35 -31.95 22.44
CA THR A 641 20.52 -31.12 22.06
C THR A 641 21.40 -31.93 21.11
N GLU A 642 21.24 -31.75 19.80
CA GLU A 642 21.97 -32.47 18.76
C GLU A 642 22.35 -31.52 17.63
N ALA A 643 23.45 -31.78 16.90
CA ALA A 643 23.97 -30.84 15.90
C ALA A 643 23.17 -30.82 14.57
N GLY A 644 22.28 -31.78 14.32
CA GLY A 644 21.62 -31.98 13.03
C GLY A 644 20.08 -31.88 13.05
N GLU A 645 19.51 -31.48 11.92
CA GLU A 645 18.06 -31.37 11.70
C GLU A 645 17.42 -32.70 11.25
N GLY A 646 18.23 -33.64 10.74
CA GLY A 646 17.77 -34.93 10.21
C GLY A 646 17.12 -35.82 11.27
N GLY A 647 16.07 -36.54 10.87
CA GLY A 647 15.37 -37.50 11.73
C GLY A 647 14.62 -36.89 12.93
N PHE A 648 14.47 -35.56 12.98
CA PHE A 648 13.74 -34.89 14.06
C PHE A 648 12.23 -35.16 13.95
N VAL A 649 11.67 -35.00 12.76
CA VAL A 649 10.24 -35.24 12.45
C VAL A 649 9.98 -36.73 12.44
N ARG A 650 9.00 -37.17 13.23
CA ARG A 650 8.63 -38.58 13.40
C ARG A 650 7.16 -38.74 13.80
N PRO A 651 6.54 -39.93 13.65
CA PRO A 651 5.11 -40.11 13.93
C PRO A 651 4.77 -39.85 15.40
N PHE A 652 3.55 -39.36 15.68
CA PHE A 652 3.04 -39.17 17.04
C PHE A 652 2.02 -40.26 17.39
N ASP A 653 2.02 -40.73 18.63
CA ASP A 653 0.91 -41.49 19.20
C ASP A 653 -0.08 -40.51 19.86
N LEU A 654 -1.28 -40.37 19.29
CA LEU A 654 -2.28 -39.42 19.78
C LEU A 654 -2.85 -39.78 21.15
N ALA A 655 -2.58 -40.99 21.65
CA ALA A 655 -2.94 -41.41 23.00
C ALA A 655 -1.86 -41.06 24.06
N ALA A 656 -0.67 -40.61 23.65
CA ALA A 656 0.49 -40.40 24.50
C ALA A 656 1.07 -38.96 24.41
N PRO A 657 0.58 -38.01 25.23
CA PRO A 657 1.12 -36.65 25.30
C PRO A 657 2.53 -36.63 25.94
N PRO A 658 3.36 -35.60 25.68
CA PRO A 658 3.02 -34.38 24.95
C PRO A 658 3.03 -34.58 23.43
N LEU A 659 2.10 -33.94 22.73
CA LEU A 659 2.05 -33.92 21.26
C LEU A 659 2.91 -32.78 20.68
N LEU A 660 4.08 -32.59 21.31
CA LEU A 660 5.08 -31.57 21.03
C LEU A 660 6.48 -32.16 21.30
N ARG A 661 7.42 -31.91 20.39
CA ARG A 661 8.85 -32.22 20.55
C ARG A 661 9.67 -30.98 20.30
N ALA A 662 10.84 -30.91 20.92
CA ALA A 662 11.75 -29.78 20.79
C ALA A 662 13.20 -30.25 20.67
N ARG A 663 13.95 -29.66 19.74
CA ARG A 663 15.40 -29.87 19.59
C ARG A 663 16.12 -28.55 19.39
N LEU A 664 17.13 -28.27 20.22
CA LEU A 664 18.07 -27.19 19.99
C LEU A 664 19.24 -27.71 19.14
N ALA A 665 19.31 -27.25 17.90
CA ALA A 665 20.41 -27.49 16.98
C ALA A 665 21.47 -26.39 17.09
N GLY A 666 22.63 -26.73 17.66
CA GLY A 666 23.65 -25.74 18.01
C GLY A 666 23.23 -24.89 19.22
N ASP A 667 23.35 -23.58 19.13
CA ASP A 667 23.03 -22.62 20.20
C ASP A 667 21.97 -21.57 19.80
N ARG A 668 21.50 -21.59 18.54
CA ARG A 668 20.65 -20.54 17.96
C ARG A 668 19.46 -21.05 17.17
N ARG A 669 19.29 -22.36 17.01
CA ARG A 669 18.23 -22.93 16.18
C ARG A 669 17.38 -23.91 16.96
N LEU A 670 16.12 -23.58 17.17
CA LEU A 670 15.15 -24.47 17.81
C LEU A 670 14.24 -25.07 16.75
N LEU A 671 14.19 -26.39 16.71
CA LEU A 671 13.21 -27.16 15.96
C LEU A 671 12.07 -27.55 16.90
N LEU A 672 10.85 -27.30 16.48
CA LEU A 672 9.62 -27.75 17.16
C LEU A 672 8.86 -28.67 16.20
N ASP A 673 8.34 -29.78 16.69
CA ASP A 673 7.47 -30.68 15.92
C ASP A 673 6.19 -30.88 16.74
N LEU A 674 5.06 -30.47 16.19
CA LEU A 674 3.73 -30.57 16.81
C LEU A 674 2.83 -31.45 15.96
N HIS A 675 1.85 -32.13 16.55
CA HIS A 675 0.80 -32.76 15.76
C HIS A 675 -0.36 -31.77 15.48
N HIS A 676 -0.90 -31.76 14.27
CA HIS A 676 -1.97 -30.85 13.84
C HIS A 676 -3.27 -31.02 14.62
N VAL A 677 -3.41 -32.11 15.40
CA VAL A 677 -4.56 -32.35 16.28
C VAL A 677 -4.56 -31.44 17.52
N VAL A 678 -3.41 -30.90 17.94
CA VAL A 678 -3.28 -30.03 19.12
C VAL A 678 -2.94 -28.58 18.78
N ALA A 679 -2.58 -28.30 17.53
CA ALA A 679 -2.18 -26.97 17.10
C ALA A 679 -2.52 -26.73 15.63
N ASP A 680 -2.76 -25.47 15.30
CA ASP A 680 -2.86 -24.94 13.94
C ASP A 680 -1.90 -23.75 13.76
N GLY A 681 -1.90 -23.11 12.58
CA GLY A 681 -0.99 -22.00 12.28
C GLY A 681 -1.11 -20.80 13.24
N VAL A 682 -2.31 -20.51 13.75
CA VAL A 682 -2.51 -19.47 14.77
C VAL A 682 -1.94 -19.90 16.11
N SER A 683 -2.16 -21.17 16.49
CA SER A 683 -1.61 -21.75 17.72
C SER A 683 -0.08 -21.69 17.76
N VAL A 684 0.59 -22.02 16.64
CA VAL A 684 2.06 -21.90 16.52
C VAL A 684 2.53 -20.48 16.81
N ARG A 685 1.85 -19.46 16.27
CA ARG A 685 2.20 -18.05 16.53
C ARG A 685 2.03 -17.67 18.00
N VAL A 686 0.94 -18.10 18.64
CA VAL A 686 0.71 -17.87 20.08
C VAL A 686 1.84 -18.51 20.90
N LEU A 687 2.17 -19.77 20.62
CA LEU A 687 3.22 -20.52 21.31
C LEU A 687 4.59 -19.85 21.17
N VAL A 688 4.95 -19.40 19.96
CA VAL A 688 6.23 -18.74 19.68
C VAL A 688 6.33 -17.38 20.39
N ARG A 689 5.27 -16.57 20.33
CA ARG A 689 5.20 -15.28 21.04
C ARG A 689 5.39 -15.48 22.55
N GLU A 690 4.66 -16.43 23.13
CA GLU A 690 4.77 -16.71 24.56
C GLU A 690 6.13 -17.32 24.94
N LEU A 691 6.71 -18.18 24.09
CA LEU A 691 8.05 -18.72 24.27
C LEU A 691 9.09 -17.60 24.38
N LEU A 692 9.06 -16.64 23.46
CA LEU A 692 9.99 -15.51 23.45
C LEU A 692 9.80 -14.60 24.67
N GLY A 693 8.55 -14.34 25.06
CA GLY A 693 8.23 -13.60 26.28
C GLY A 693 8.79 -14.27 27.54
N LEU A 694 8.62 -15.60 27.67
CA LEU A 694 9.16 -16.39 28.77
C LEU A 694 10.69 -16.39 28.79
N LEU A 695 11.33 -16.53 27.62
CA LEU A 695 12.79 -16.40 27.46
C LEU A 695 13.31 -15.00 27.80
N ALA A 696 12.46 -13.98 27.79
CA ALA A 696 12.78 -12.64 28.24
C ALA A 696 12.40 -12.37 29.71
N GLY A 697 11.91 -13.37 30.43
CA GLY A 697 11.50 -13.24 31.84
C GLY A 697 10.13 -12.57 32.05
N ARG A 698 9.29 -12.49 31.02
CA ARG A 698 7.90 -12.01 31.12
C ARG A 698 6.95 -13.16 31.43
N THR A 699 5.91 -12.87 32.19
CA THR A 699 4.81 -13.80 32.43
C THR A 699 3.69 -13.54 31.41
N PRO A 700 3.25 -14.53 30.62
CA PRO A 700 2.10 -14.38 29.73
C PRO A 700 0.82 -14.02 30.49
N PRO A 701 -0.13 -13.25 29.90
CA PRO A 701 -1.43 -12.96 30.52
C PRO A 701 -2.23 -14.26 30.74
N PRO A 702 -3.26 -14.32 31.59
CA PRO A 702 -4.06 -15.54 31.79
C PRO A 702 -4.68 -16.07 30.48
N VAL A 703 -4.75 -17.39 30.32
CA VAL A 703 -5.46 -18.00 29.17
C VAL A 703 -6.95 -17.69 29.31
N PRO A 704 -7.60 -17.07 28.31
CA PRO A 704 -8.98 -16.58 28.44
C PRO A 704 -10.00 -17.72 28.57
N LEU A 705 -9.72 -18.85 27.93
CA LEU A 705 -10.59 -20.03 27.89
C LEU A 705 -9.77 -21.31 27.78
N ARG A 706 -10.19 -22.36 28.49
CA ARG A 706 -9.56 -23.68 28.45
C ARG A 706 -9.85 -24.40 27.13
N TRP A 707 -8.95 -25.27 26.69
CA TRP A 707 -9.14 -26.04 25.45
C TRP A 707 -10.39 -26.95 25.54
N LEU A 708 -10.63 -27.61 26.68
CA LEU A 708 -11.81 -28.46 26.84
C LEU A 708 -13.13 -27.68 26.77
N ASP A 709 -13.15 -26.43 27.24
CA ASP A 709 -14.33 -25.58 27.17
C ASP A 709 -14.63 -25.23 25.71
N ALA A 710 -13.60 -24.83 24.96
CA ALA A 710 -13.69 -24.59 23.51
C ALA A 710 -14.15 -25.84 22.75
N ALA A 711 -13.57 -27.01 23.03
CA ALA A 711 -13.91 -28.27 22.39
C ALA A 711 -15.37 -28.68 22.63
N ARG A 712 -15.85 -28.57 23.88
CA ARG A 712 -17.24 -28.87 24.25
C ARG A 712 -18.23 -27.94 23.57
N TRP A 713 -17.94 -26.65 23.59
CA TRP A 713 -18.79 -25.65 22.96
C TRP A 713 -18.89 -25.89 21.45
N CYS A 714 -17.76 -26.06 20.76
CA CYS A 714 -17.77 -26.36 19.32
C CYS A 714 -18.47 -27.68 19.00
N ALA A 715 -18.32 -28.72 19.82
CA ALA A 715 -18.98 -30.01 19.60
C ALA A 715 -20.51 -29.96 19.79
N GLY A 716 -21.01 -29.02 20.59
CA GLY A 716 -22.44 -28.82 20.85
C GLY A 716 -23.13 -27.78 19.96
N ARG A 717 -22.39 -27.14 19.04
CA ARG A 717 -22.95 -26.15 18.10
C ARG A 717 -23.80 -26.83 17.03
N ASP A 718 -24.96 -26.24 16.75
CA ASP A 718 -25.73 -26.57 15.56
C ASP A 718 -25.34 -25.62 14.42
N ASP A 719 -24.36 -26.03 13.62
CA ASP A 719 -23.95 -25.26 12.46
C ASP A 719 -25.04 -25.25 11.38
N ASP A 720 -25.31 -24.08 10.80
CA ASP A 720 -26.26 -23.91 9.70
C ASP A 720 -25.74 -24.61 8.43
N LEU A 721 -26.31 -25.78 8.15
CA LEU A 721 -26.00 -26.55 6.95
C LEU A 721 -26.80 -26.10 5.72
N GLY A 722 -27.81 -25.24 5.85
CA GLY A 722 -28.83 -25.02 4.81
C GLY A 722 -28.29 -24.54 3.45
N HIS A 723 -27.12 -23.90 3.43
CA HIS A 723 -26.46 -23.46 2.21
C HIS A 723 -25.68 -24.56 1.48
N TRP A 724 -25.06 -25.48 2.21
CA TRP A 724 -24.02 -26.37 1.68
C TRP A 724 -24.54 -27.46 0.74
N PRO A 725 -25.68 -28.13 1.01
CA PRO A 725 -26.27 -29.08 0.08
C PRO A 725 -26.54 -28.46 -1.29
N ALA A 726 -26.99 -27.20 -1.33
CA ALA A 726 -27.25 -26.48 -2.58
C ALA A 726 -25.94 -26.06 -3.27
N ALA A 727 -24.97 -25.52 -2.51
CA ALA A 727 -23.69 -25.05 -3.05
C ALA A 727 -22.86 -26.19 -3.67
N LEU A 728 -22.94 -27.39 -3.09
CA LEU A 728 -22.17 -28.57 -3.50
C LEU A 728 -23.03 -29.63 -4.22
N ALA A 729 -24.26 -29.30 -4.60
CA ALA A 729 -25.18 -30.21 -5.27
C ALA A 729 -24.60 -30.74 -6.59
N GLY A 730 -24.26 -32.02 -6.65
CA GLY A 730 -23.65 -32.63 -7.83
C GLY A 730 -22.24 -32.15 -8.12
N ALA A 731 -21.51 -31.67 -7.11
CA ALA A 731 -20.08 -31.40 -7.22
C ALA A 731 -19.32 -32.70 -7.58
N PRO A 732 -18.21 -32.61 -8.34
CA PRO A 732 -17.35 -33.76 -8.56
C PRO A 732 -16.83 -34.29 -7.22
N GLY A 733 -16.74 -35.61 -7.09
CA GLY A 733 -16.07 -36.24 -5.96
C GLY A 733 -14.55 -36.10 -6.07
N GLY A 734 -13.85 -36.47 -4.99
CA GLY A 734 -12.38 -36.60 -5.00
C GLY A 734 -11.91 -37.65 -6.01
N GLY A 735 -10.70 -37.44 -6.53
CA GLY A 735 -10.03 -38.26 -7.53
C GLY A 735 -10.26 -37.83 -8.99
N THR A 736 -10.78 -36.63 -9.22
CA THR A 736 -11.17 -36.15 -10.57
C THR A 736 -10.09 -35.34 -11.27
N LEU A 737 -9.09 -34.84 -10.53
CA LEU A 737 -7.95 -34.18 -11.15
C LEU A 737 -7.14 -35.17 -12.01
N PRO A 738 -6.73 -34.77 -13.22
CA PRO A 738 -5.81 -35.53 -14.04
C PRO A 738 -4.46 -35.74 -13.36
N THR A 739 -3.84 -36.89 -13.60
CA THR A 739 -2.58 -37.32 -13.00
C THR A 739 -1.66 -37.91 -14.07
N ASP A 740 -0.34 -37.81 -13.88
CA ASP A 740 0.65 -38.41 -14.79
C ASP A 740 0.68 -39.94 -14.64
N ARG A 741 0.33 -40.43 -13.44
CA ARG A 741 0.34 -41.85 -13.07
C ARG A 741 -1.05 -42.30 -12.59
N PRO A 742 -1.41 -43.58 -12.77
CA PRO A 742 -2.68 -44.10 -12.27
C PRO A 742 -2.72 -44.02 -10.75
N ARG A 743 -3.88 -43.65 -10.20
CA ARG A 743 -4.09 -43.52 -8.75
C ARG A 743 -3.95 -44.90 -8.07
N PRO A 744 -3.08 -45.04 -7.05
CA PRO A 744 -2.93 -46.31 -6.36
C PRO A 744 -4.20 -46.67 -5.54
N PRO A 745 -4.42 -47.96 -5.25
CA PRO A 745 -5.54 -48.39 -4.40
C PRO A 745 -5.44 -47.87 -2.96
N ARG A 746 -4.22 -47.78 -2.42
CA ARG A 746 -3.90 -47.17 -1.12
C ARG A 746 -2.86 -46.05 -1.37
N PRO A 747 -3.23 -44.77 -1.22
CA PRO A 747 -2.28 -43.68 -1.38
C PRO A 747 -1.27 -43.67 -0.23
N SER A 748 -0.04 -43.28 -0.54
CA SER A 748 0.96 -42.85 0.45
C SER A 748 0.86 -41.35 0.70
N ASP A 749 1.61 -40.86 1.69
CA ASP A 749 1.78 -39.43 1.93
C ASP A 749 2.99 -38.83 1.21
N ALA A 750 3.68 -39.58 0.34
CA ALA A 750 4.91 -39.14 -0.32
C ALA A 750 4.71 -37.86 -1.15
N GLY A 751 5.45 -36.81 -0.78
CA GLY A 751 5.30 -35.47 -1.32
C GLY A 751 6.56 -34.92 -1.97
N GLY A 752 6.37 -34.24 -3.09
CA GLY A 752 7.36 -33.41 -3.75
C GLY A 752 6.99 -31.94 -3.65
N ARG A 753 7.97 -31.06 -3.85
CA ARG A 753 7.77 -29.60 -3.75
C ARG A 753 8.44 -28.86 -4.89
N VAL A 754 7.69 -27.98 -5.55
CA VAL A 754 8.21 -27.01 -6.53
C VAL A 754 7.92 -25.60 -6.03
N ARG A 755 8.86 -24.69 -6.27
CA ARG A 755 8.84 -23.32 -5.75
C ARG A 755 9.10 -22.31 -6.89
N ARG A 756 8.45 -21.15 -6.81
CA ARG A 756 8.77 -19.95 -7.60
C ARG A 756 8.91 -18.73 -6.69
N ASP A 757 9.91 -17.93 -6.98
CA ASP A 757 10.34 -16.73 -6.25
C ASP A 757 10.83 -15.76 -7.34
N PRO A 758 10.10 -14.72 -7.81
CA PRO A 758 8.99 -13.96 -7.21
C PRO A 758 7.75 -13.68 -8.11
N VAL A 759 6.57 -13.53 -7.51
CA VAL A 759 5.43 -12.80 -8.12
C VAL A 759 5.38 -11.38 -7.59
N ALA A 760 5.10 -10.39 -8.43
CA ALA A 760 4.94 -9.00 -8.02
C ALA A 760 3.74 -8.86 -7.06
N ALA A 761 4.00 -8.83 -5.75
CA ALA A 761 2.97 -8.64 -4.72
C ALA A 761 2.13 -7.38 -5.00
N ASP A 762 2.79 -6.30 -5.44
CA ASP A 762 2.13 -5.04 -5.84
C ASP A 762 1.10 -5.25 -6.97
N ALA A 763 1.38 -6.15 -7.93
CA ALA A 763 0.46 -6.43 -9.04
C ALA A 763 -0.78 -7.18 -8.54
N VAL A 764 -0.61 -8.18 -7.68
CA VAL A 764 -1.72 -8.93 -7.07
C VAL A 764 -2.59 -8.03 -6.20
N GLU A 765 -1.97 -7.17 -5.40
CA GLU A 765 -2.69 -6.19 -4.60
C GLU A 765 -3.44 -5.18 -5.45
N LYS A 766 -2.83 -4.66 -6.53
CA LYS A 766 -3.49 -3.76 -7.47
C LYS A 766 -4.68 -4.43 -8.15
N THR A 767 -4.52 -5.66 -8.61
CA THR A 767 -5.61 -6.46 -9.20
C THR A 767 -6.73 -6.70 -8.19
N ALA A 768 -6.39 -7.06 -6.96
CA ALA A 768 -7.37 -7.24 -5.88
C ALA A 768 -8.17 -5.95 -5.64
N ARG A 769 -7.51 -4.78 -5.65
CA ARG A 769 -8.17 -3.47 -5.56
C ARG A 769 -9.09 -3.18 -6.74
N VAL A 770 -8.64 -3.42 -7.98
CA VAL A 770 -9.46 -3.20 -9.19
C VAL A 770 -10.74 -4.03 -9.17
N HIS A 771 -10.67 -5.26 -8.67
CA HIS A 771 -11.81 -6.17 -8.57
C HIS A 771 -12.56 -6.10 -7.24
N SER A 772 -12.25 -5.14 -6.36
CA SER A 772 -12.83 -5.00 -5.03
C SER A 772 -12.85 -6.33 -4.26
N THR A 773 -11.69 -6.98 -4.16
CA THR A 773 -11.50 -8.29 -3.53
C THR A 773 -10.15 -8.35 -2.80
N THR A 774 -9.76 -9.52 -2.30
CA THR A 774 -8.46 -9.73 -1.62
C THR A 774 -7.43 -10.43 -2.52
N PRO A 775 -6.13 -10.27 -2.23
CA PRO A 775 -5.07 -11.06 -2.87
C PRO A 775 -5.33 -12.57 -2.84
N PHE A 776 -5.93 -13.07 -1.75
CA PHE A 776 -6.34 -14.47 -1.62
C PHE A 776 -7.25 -14.92 -2.76
N VAL A 777 -8.32 -14.16 -3.05
CA VAL A 777 -9.29 -14.52 -4.09
C VAL A 777 -8.67 -14.43 -5.48
N VAL A 778 -7.83 -13.42 -5.73
CA VAL A 778 -7.13 -13.27 -7.02
C VAL A 778 -6.20 -14.47 -7.28
N LEU A 779 -5.42 -14.88 -6.29
CA LEU A 779 -4.52 -16.03 -6.38
C LEU A 779 -5.28 -17.36 -6.47
N LEU A 780 -6.41 -17.49 -5.75
CA LEU A 780 -7.31 -18.64 -5.87
C LEU A 780 -7.90 -18.73 -7.29
N ALA A 781 -8.31 -17.61 -7.88
CA ALA A 781 -8.82 -17.56 -9.25
C ALA A 781 -7.74 -17.95 -10.28
N ALA A 782 -6.50 -17.50 -10.07
CA ALA A 782 -5.36 -17.91 -10.90
C ALA A 782 -5.10 -19.42 -10.79
N TYR A 783 -5.17 -19.99 -9.58
CA TYR A 783 -5.02 -21.42 -9.36
C TYR A 783 -6.16 -22.23 -10.00
N ALA A 784 -7.41 -21.81 -9.81
CA ALA A 784 -8.57 -22.43 -10.44
C ALA A 784 -8.49 -22.39 -11.97
N THR A 785 -8.05 -21.26 -12.54
CA THR A 785 -7.83 -21.09 -13.98
C THR A 785 -6.78 -22.07 -14.50
N ALA A 786 -5.65 -22.22 -13.79
CA ALA A 786 -4.60 -23.14 -14.18
C ALA A 786 -5.07 -24.62 -14.15
N LEU A 787 -5.76 -25.01 -13.07
CA LEU A 787 -6.35 -26.35 -12.94
C LEU A 787 -7.36 -26.64 -14.04
N ALA A 788 -8.27 -25.70 -14.32
CA ALA A 788 -9.28 -25.83 -15.37
C ALA A 788 -8.64 -25.99 -16.76
N ARG A 789 -7.61 -25.19 -17.08
CA ARG A 789 -6.94 -25.22 -18.39
C ARG A 789 -6.13 -26.50 -18.61
N ILE A 790 -5.37 -26.91 -17.61
CA ILE A 790 -4.53 -28.11 -17.69
C ILE A 790 -5.42 -29.34 -17.72
N GLY A 791 -6.40 -29.42 -16.82
CA GLY A 791 -7.24 -30.59 -16.71
C GLY A 791 -8.40 -30.65 -17.71
N GLY A 792 -8.66 -29.58 -18.46
CA GLY A 792 -9.85 -29.48 -19.31
C GLY A 792 -11.15 -29.53 -18.51
N LEU A 793 -11.11 -29.03 -17.27
CA LEU A 793 -12.20 -29.14 -16.29
C LEU A 793 -13.09 -27.89 -16.36
N THR A 794 -14.40 -28.10 -16.38
CA THR A 794 -15.41 -27.03 -16.25
C THR A 794 -16.09 -27.04 -14.88
N ASP A 795 -15.81 -28.04 -14.05
CA ASP A 795 -16.35 -28.19 -12.70
C ASP A 795 -15.27 -28.82 -11.82
N LEU A 796 -14.88 -28.13 -10.75
CA LEU A 796 -13.87 -28.60 -9.80
C LEU A 796 -14.15 -28.09 -8.39
N VAL A 797 -13.59 -28.76 -7.39
CA VAL A 797 -13.67 -28.35 -5.98
C VAL A 797 -12.27 -28.09 -5.46
N ILE A 798 -12.05 -26.87 -4.93
CA ILE A 798 -10.80 -26.47 -4.31
C ILE A 798 -11.04 -26.30 -2.81
N GLY A 799 -10.25 -26.98 -2.00
CA GLY A 799 -10.26 -26.80 -0.56
C GLY A 799 -9.48 -25.57 -0.15
N VAL A 800 -10.05 -24.78 0.76
CA VAL A 800 -9.36 -23.64 1.37
C VAL A 800 -9.45 -23.71 2.90
N PRO A 801 -8.45 -23.22 3.64
CA PRO A 801 -8.50 -23.23 5.10
C PRO A 801 -9.39 -22.10 5.62
N VAL A 802 -10.18 -22.40 6.65
CA VAL A 802 -10.86 -21.39 7.49
C VAL A 802 -10.42 -21.53 8.94
N HIS A 803 -10.20 -20.43 9.65
CA HIS A 803 -9.54 -20.43 10.98
C HIS A 803 -10.33 -21.13 12.10
N GLY A 804 -11.65 -21.30 11.94
CA GLY A 804 -12.52 -22.04 12.87
C GLY A 804 -12.78 -21.40 14.23
N ARG A 805 -12.06 -20.34 14.60
CA ARG A 805 -12.30 -19.53 15.81
C ARG A 805 -13.48 -18.59 15.59
N THR A 806 -14.71 -19.12 15.67
CA THR A 806 -15.96 -18.39 15.39
C THR A 806 -16.49 -17.56 16.56
N HIS A 807 -15.68 -17.39 17.62
CA HIS A 807 -16.02 -16.65 18.82
C HIS A 807 -14.76 -15.99 19.39
N HIS A 808 -14.89 -14.75 19.86
CA HIS A 808 -13.75 -13.93 20.29
C HIS A 808 -12.95 -14.54 21.46
N GLU A 809 -13.60 -15.24 22.40
CA GLU A 809 -12.90 -15.96 23.49
C GLU A 809 -11.96 -17.09 22.99
N LEU A 810 -12.05 -17.49 21.71
CA LEU A 810 -11.21 -18.52 21.09
C LEU A 810 -9.93 -17.96 20.45
N ALA A 811 -9.80 -16.63 20.32
CA ALA A 811 -8.76 -15.99 19.51
C ALA A 811 -7.33 -16.43 19.88
N ASP A 812 -7.00 -16.47 21.17
CA ASP A 812 -5.69 -16.85 21.70
C ASP A 812 -5.65 -18.28 22.28
N VAL A 813 -6.68 -19.11 22.03
CA VAL A 813 -6.69 -20.50 22.48
C VAL A 813 -5.81 -21.35 21.55
N VAL A 814 -4.83 -22.04 22.16
CA VAL A 814 -3.99 -23.04 21.48
C VAL A 814 -4.81 -24.32 21.29
N GLY A 815 -4.90 -24.80 20.05
CA GLY A 815 -5.71 -25.96 19.69
C GLY A 815 -5.94 -26.10 18.19
N MET A 816 -6.54 -27.22 17.78
CA MET A 816 -6.91 -27.44 16.37
C MET A 816 -8.30 -26.88 16.07
N PHE A 817 -8.34 -25.68 15.47
CA PHE A 817 -9.58 -25.02 15.06
C PHE A 817 -9.78 -25.02 13.55
N VAL A 818 -8.70 -24.99 12.76
CA VAL A 818 -8.78 -24.89 11.30
C VAL A 818 -9.68 -25.97 10.71
N GLN A 819 -10.57 -25.57 9.80
CA GLN A 819 -11.40 -26.48 9.01
C GLN A 819 -11.06 -26.33 7.52
N THR A 820 -11.30 -27.39 6.77
CA THR A 820 -11.27 -27.36 5.30
C THR A 820 -12.64 -26.94 4.78
N MET A 821 -12.63 -25.94 3.90
CA MET A 821 -13.82 -25.42 3.25
C MET A 821 -13.76 -25.73 1.75
N PRO A 822 -14.64 -26.60 1.23
CA PRO A 822 -14.70 -26.89 -0.20
C PRO A 822 -15.39 -25.74 -0.95
N LEU A 823 -14.67 -25.14 -1.91
CA LEU A 823 -15.21 -24.15 -2.84
C LEU A 823 -15.33 -24.78 -4.23
N ARG A 824 -16.57 -24.91 -4.71
CA ARG A 824 -16.85 -25.39 -6.07
C ARG A 824 -16.69 -24.25 -7.07
N VAL A 825 -16.01 -24.53 -8.16
CA VAL A 825 -15.82 -23.62 -9.30
C VAL A 825 -16.49 -24.23 -10.52
N ARG A 826 -17.46 -23.53 -11.09
CA ARG A 826 -18.14 -23.93 -12.33
C ARG A 826 -17.83 -22.91 -13.41
N LEU A 827 -17.44 -23.40 -14.58
CA LEU A 827 -17.00 -22.59 -15.70
C LEU A 827 -17.86 -22.89 -16.92
N GLU A 828 -18.43 -21.84 -17.50
CA GLU A 828 -19.05 -21.87 -18.82
C GLU A 828 -18.03 -21.43 -19.89
N GLU A 829 -18.29 -21.72 -21.17
CA GLU A 829 -17.35 -21.41 -22.26
C GLU A 829 -16.99 -19.91 -22.37
N ASP A 830 -17.92 -19.04 -22.00
CA ASP A 830 -17.80 -17.59 -22.04
C ASP A 830 -17.44 -16.96 -20.68
N THR A 831 -17.21 -17.77 -19.64
CA THR A 831 -16.80 -17.26 -18.33
C THR A 831 -15.47 -16.51 -18.45
N THR A 832 -15.47 -15.23 -18.08
CA THR A 832 -14.28 -14.38 -18.10
C THR A 832 -13.47 -14.49 -16.81
N LEU A 833 -12.19 -14.14 -16.87
CA LEU A 833 -11.30 -14.12 -15.70
C LEU A 833 -11.82 -13.19 -14.60
N GLY A 834 -12.34 -12.01 -14.96
CA GLY A 834 -12.97 -11.07 -14.05
C GLY A 834 -14.25 -11.62 -13.42
N ALA A 835 -15.08 -12.32 -14.19
CA ALA A 835 -16.29 -12.99 -13.68
C ALA A 835 -15.94 -14.09 -12.67
N LEU A 836 -14.92 -14.91 -12.96
CA LEU A 836 -14.44 -15.93 -12.03
C LEU A 836 -13.95 -15.32 -10.71
N VAL A 837 -13.21 -14.21 -10.75
CA VAL A 837 -12.78 -13.49 -9.54
C VAL A 837 -13.97 -13.00 -8.72
N ALA A 838 -15.02 -12.48 -9.38
CA ALA A 838 -16.22 -12.02 -8.71
C ALA A 838 -17.02 -13.16 -8.06
N GLU A 839 -17.19 -14.29 -8.76
CA GLU A 839 -17.90 -15.47 -8.24
C GLU A 839 -17.15 -16.10 -7.05
N LEU A 840 -15.83 -16.25 -7.15
CA LEU A 840 -15.00 -16.77 -6.07
C LEU A 840 -15.02 -15.84 -4.85
N ARG A 841 -15.04 -14.51 -5.06
CA ARG A 841 -15.21 -13.54 -3.98
C ARG A 841 -16.52 -13.77 -3.25
N GLU A 842 -17.63 -13.86 -3.97
CA GLU A 842 -18.96 -14.04 -3.39
C GLU A 842 -19.07 -15.38 -2.64
N SER A 843 -18.60 -16.46 -3.26
CA SER A 843 -18.63 -17.81 -2.68
C SER A 843 -17.77 -17.89 -1.41
N HIS A 844 -16.55 -17.36 -1.45
CA HIS A 844 -15.65 -17.33 -0.30
C HIS A 844 -16.21 -16.49 0.85
N GLN A 845 -16.73 -15.28 0.58
CA GLN A 845 -17.34 -14.43 1.61
C GLN A 845 -18.60 -15.05 2.21
N SER A 846 -19.47 -15.61 1.36
CA SER A 846 -20.70 -16.30 1.79
C SER A 846 -20.37 -17.44 2.75
N ALA A 847 -19.32 -18.18 2.47
CA ALA A 847 -18.90 -19.29 3.29
C ALA A 847 -18.26 -18.82 4.62
N LEU A 848 -17.47 -17.74 4.62
CA LEU A 848 -16.91 -17.14 5.84
C LEU A 848 -18.00 -16.61 6.80
N ASP A 849 -19.05 -15.95 6.29
CA ASP A 849 -20.15 -15.40 7.11
C ASP A 849 -20.89 -16.47 7.93
N ARG A 850 -20.97 -17.69 7.39
CA ARG A 850 -21.72 -18.82 7.98
C ARG A 850 -20.90 -19.60 9.01
N GLY A 851 -19.64 -19.23 9.20
CA GLY A 851 -18.71 -19.88 10.11
C GLY A 851 -18.14 -21.19 9.55
N ALA A 852 -17.15 -21.73 10.28
CA ALA A 852 -16.49 -22.96 9.89
C ALA A 852 -17.37 -24.18 10.22
N VAL A 853 -18.07 -24.71 9.22
CA VAL A 853 -18.76 -26.00 9.33
C VAL A 853 -17.72 -27.10 9.42
N ALA A 854 -17.95 -28.08 10.31
CA ALA A 854 -17.09 -29.24 10.41
C ALA A 854 -17.08 -30.04 9.10
N TYR A 855 -15.91 -30.16 8.46
CA TYR A 855 -15.76 -30.82 7.16
C TYR A 855 -16.31 -32.26 7.16
N ASP A 856 -16.04 -33.04 8.21
CA ASP A 856 -16.57 -34.41 8.34
C ASP A 856 -18.10 -34.46 8.51
N ARG A 857 -18.74 -33.40 9.03
CA ARG A 857 -20.22 -33.30 9.06
C ARG A 857 -20.73 -33.03 7.67
N LEU A 858 -20.10 -32.11 6.94
CA LEU A 858 -20.45 -31.75 5.57
C LEU A 858 -20.36 -32.96 4.63
N VAL A 859 -19.25 -33.70 4.66
CA VAL A 859 -19.07 -34.92 3.85
C VAL A 859 -20.15 -35.96 4.13
N ARG A 860 -20.49 -36.19 5.41
CA ARG A 860 -21.54 -37.14 5.80
C ARG A 860 -22.92 -36.70 5.34
N GLU A 861 -23.25 -35.41 5.46
CA GLU A 861 -24.55 -34.86 5.04
C GLU A 861 -24.72 -34.96 3.51
N LEU A 862 -23.65 -34.74 2.76
CA LEU A 862 -23.63 -34.89 1.29
C LEU A 862 -23.68 -36.37 0.85
N GLY A 863 -23.54 -37.33 1.77
CA GLY A 863 -23.54 -38.76 1.46
C GLY A 863 -22.34 -39.21 0.62
N VAL A 864 -21.24 -38.45 0.61
CA VAL A 864 -20.06 -38.78 -0.19
C VAL A 864 -19.22 -39.81 0.57
N GLY A 865 -19.05 -41.00 0.00
CA GLY A 865 -18.25 -42.06 0.60
C GLY A 865 -16.77 -41.67 0.68
N ARG A 866 -16.09 -41.99 1.78
CA ARG A 866 -14.65 -41.74 1.95
C ARG A 866 -13.84 -42.93 1.43
N PRO A 867 -13.10 -42.81 0.31
CA PRO A 867 -12.40 -43.95 -0.28
C PRO A 867 -11.02 -44.14 0.38
N GLY A 868 -11.01 -44.63 1.62
CA GLY A 868 -9.79 -44.91 2.38
C GLY A 868 -9.11 -43.63 2.92
N LEU A 869 -7.81 -43.49 2.67
CA LEU A 869 -6.99 -42.33 3.07
C LEU A 869 -7.19 -41.09 2.17
N ARG A 870 -7.94 -41.21 1.07
CA ARG A 870 -8.22 -40.10 0.16
C ARG A 870 -9.26 -39.14 0.72
N ASP A 871 -9.10 -37.87 0.39
CA ASP A 871 -10.11 -36.86 0.67
C ASP A 871 -11.34 -37.08 -0.25
N PRO A 872 -12.57 -37.04 0.30
CA PRO A 872 -13.79 -37.34 -0.46
C PRO A 872 -14.24 -36.24 -1.44
N LEU A 873 -13.80 -34.98 -1.28
CA LEU A 873 -14.23 -33.85 -2.12
C LEU A 873 -13.08 -32.98 -2.63
N VAL A 874 -11.94 -32.95 -1.95
CA VAL A 874 -10.87 -31.98 -2.20
C VAL A 874 -9.60 -32.69 -2.67
N ASP A 875 -9.33 -32.59 -3.98
CA ASP A 875 -8.05 -33.04 -4.55
C ASP A 875 -7.00 -31.91 -4.54
N ALA A 876 -7.45 -30.67 -4.80
CA ALA A 876 -6.61 -29.48 -4.83
C ALA A 876 -6.89 -28.58 -3.62
N PHE A 877 -5.83 -28.21 -2.91
CA PHE A 877 -5.90 -27.29 -1.77
C PHE A 877 -5.16 -25.99 -2.07
N PHE A 878 -5.71 -24.88 -1.60
CA PHE A 878 -5.11 -23.55 -1.73
C PHE A 878 -5.04 -22.85 -0.38
N GLY A 879 -3.85 -22.37 -0.01
CA GLY A 879 -3.62 -21.57 1.19
C GLY A 879 -2.80 -20.32 0.91
N LEU A 880 -3.06 -19.25 1.66
CA LEU A 880 -2.26 -18.04 1.69
C LEU A 880 -1.77 -17.79 3.12
N GLN A 881 -0.48 -17.57 3.29
CA GLN A 881 0.14 -17.27 4.57
C GLN A 881 0.93 -15.97 4.49
N ASN A 882 0.71 -15.07 5.43
CA ASN A 882 1.40 -13.80 5.51
C ASN A 882 2.69 -13.97 6.33
N LEU A 883 3.88 -13.72 5.75
CA LEU A 883 5.14 -14.04 6.43
C LEU A 883 5.73 -12.90 7.24
N ASP A 884 5.22 -11.68 7.10
CA ASP A 884 5.53 -10.57 8.04
C ASP A 884 5.18 -10.96 9.48
N SER A 885 4.35 -12.00 9.65
CA SER A 885 3.99 -12.64 10.91
C SER A 885 5.06 -13.54 11.54
N TYR A 886 6.21 -13.76 10.89
CA TYR A 886 7.20 -14.76 11.29
C TYR A 886 8.57 -14.22 11.66
N GLU A 887 8.76 -12.91 11.60
CA GLU A 887 9.82 -12.23 12.33
C GLU A 887 9.26 -11.74 13.66
N PHE A 888 9.82 -12.24 14.75
CA PHE A 888 9.41 -11.88 16.09
C PHE A 888 10.48 -11.02 16.73
N ALA A 889 10.08 -9.87 17.27
CA ALA A 889 10.91 -9.04 18.12
C ALA A 889 10.16 -8.81 19.44
N GLU A 890 10.46 -9.62 20.43
CA GLU A 890 9.80 -9.57 21.74
C GLU A 890 10.84 -9.35 22.83
N ALA A 891 10.69 -8.27 23.58
CA ALA A 891 11.51 -7.96 24.76
C ALA A 891 13.04 -8.00 24.52
N GLY A 892 13.49 -7.58 23.32
CA GLY A 892 14.91 -7.52 22.95
C GLY A 892 15.48 -8.81 22.36
N LEU A 893 14.67 -9.88 22.25
CA LEU A 893 15.02 -11.09 21.51
C LEU A 893 14.40 -11.05 20.11
N THR A 894 15.19 -11.39 19.10
CA THR A 894 14.73 -11.54 17.72
C THR A 894 14.77 -13.00 17.30
N ALA A 895 13.74 -13.47 16.61
CA ALA A 895 13.70 -14.80 16.03
C ALA A 895 12.93 -14.81 14.70
N SER A 896 13.39 -15.59 13.73
CA SER A 896 12.66 -15.87 12.49
C SER A 896 12.09 -17.28 12.50
N LEU A 897 10.84 -17.44 12.04
CA LEU A 897 10.11 -18.70 11.98
C LEU A 897 9.96 -19.19 10.54
N ASP A 898 10.35 -20.45 10.30
CA ASP A 898 10.11 -21.15 9.04
C ASP A 898 9.37 -22.49 9.29
N PHE A 899 8.36 -22.80 8.48
CA PHE A 899 7.77 -24.14 8.43
C PHE A 899 8.64 -25.04 7.56
N LEU A 900 9.03 -26.20 8.10
CA LEU A 900 9.80 -27.18 7.36
C LEU A 900 8.87 -28.06 6.52
N HIS A 901 9.31 -28.46 5.33
CA HIS A 901 8.57 -29.43 4.52
C HIS A 901 9.03 -30.84 4.91
N PRO A 902 8.14 -31.70 5.46
CA PRO A 902 8.51 -33.04 5.91
C PRO A 902 8.72 -34.05 4.77
N GLY A 903 8.58 -33.63 3.50
CA GLY A 903 8.63 -34.54 2.35
C GLY A 903 7.33 -35.31 2.12
N THR A 904 6.22 -34.81 2.69
CA THR A 904 4.89 -35.40 2.55
C THR A 904 3.89 -34.38 2.00
N THR A 905 2.77 -34.85 1.46
CA THR A 905 1.62 -34.01 1.07
C THR A 905 0.32 -34.56 1.64
N ARG A 906 -0.65 -33.67 1.89
CA ARG A 906 -1.99 -34.00 2.42
C ARG A 906 -3.05 -34.16 1.33
N PHE A 907 -2.76 -33.62 0.15
CA PHE A 907 -3.66 -33.56 -1.00
C PHE A 907 -2.88 -33.93 -2.27
N ASP A 908 -3.58 -34.20 -3.36
CA ASP A 908 -2.96 -34.43 -4.66
C ASP A 908 -2.08 -33.25 -5.06
N LEU A 909 -2.62 -32.04 -4.89
CA LEU A 909 -1.96 -30.76 -5.12
C LEU A 909 -2.28 -29.79 -3.98
N ASN A 910 -1.27 -29.20 -3.35
CA ASN A 910 -1.41 -28.22 -2.29
C ASN A 910 -0.57 -26.98 -2.61
N LEU A 911 -1.22 -25.91 -3.07
CA LEU A 911 -0.57 -24.63 -3.34
C LEU A 911 -0.63 -23.75 -2.09
N GLN A 912 0.55 -23.46 -1.53
CA GLN A 912 0.74 -22.49 -0.46
C GLN A 912 1.42 -21.24 -1.02
N VAL A 913 0.75 -20.10 -0.92
CA VAL A 913 1.33 -18.81 -1.27
C VAL A 913 1.76 -18.07 -0.01
N HIS A 914 2.99 -17.58 -0.06
CA HIS A 914 3.71 -17.00 1.04
C HIS A 914 3.95 -15.50 0.75
N VAL A 915 3.25 -14.60 1.44
CA VAL A 915 3.38 -13.14 1.28
C VAL A 915 4.59 -12.57 2.05
N ARG A 916 5.58 -12.02 1.33
CA ARG A 916 6.68 -11.22 1.89
C ARG A 916 6.43 -9.72 1.59
N PRO A 917 7.12 -8.77 2.26
CA PRO A 917 6.92 -7.33 2.04
C PRO A 917 7.11 -6.85 0.59
N ASP A 918 7.85 -7.61 -0.22
CA ASP A 918 8.26 -7.25 -1.57
C ASP A 918 7.94 -8.29 -2.66
N ARG A 919 7.47 -9.48 -2.28
CA ARG A 919 7.25 -10.60 -3.21
C ARG A 919 6.29 -11.63 -2.65
N LEU A 920 5.66 -12.39 -3.52
CA LEU A 920 5.00 -13.64 -3.14
C LEU A 920 5.92 -14.82 -3.51
N VAL A 921 6.01 -15.78 -2.60
CA VAL A 921 6.66 -17.07 -2.84
C VAL A 921 5.55 -18.10 -3.00
N CYS A 922 5.52 -18.80 -4.13
CA CYS A 922 4.51 -19.84 -4.38
C CYS A 922 5.16 -21.21 -4.23
N ASP A 923 4.63 -22.02 -3.32
CA ASP A 923 5.07 -23.38 -3.03
C ASP A 923 3.95 -24.35 -3.38
N LEU A 924 4.17 -25.16 -4.41
CA LEU A 924 3.26 -26.23 -4.79
C LEU A 924 3.82 -27.57 -4.31
N GLU A 925 3.15 -28.14 -3.31
CA GLU A 925 3.33 -29.51 -2.87
C GLU A 925 2.47 -30.42 -3.75
N HIS A 926 3.00 -31.58 -4.15
CA HIS A 926 2.31 -32.54 -4.99
C HIS A 926 2.59 -33.98 -4.53
N SER A 927 1.63 -34.87 -4.75
CA SER A 927 1.87 -36.31 -4.55
C SER A 927 2.84 -36.83 -5.61
N THR A 928 3.99 -37.37 -5.18
CA THR A 928 4.98 -37.95 -6.11
C THR A 928 4.50 -39.27 -6.73
N GLU A 929 3.48 -39.90 -6.14
CA GLU A 929 2.83 -41.09 -6.72
C GLU A 929 1.93 -40.73 -7.92
N LEU A 930 1.41 -39.51 -7.96
CA LEU A 930 0.45 -39.08 -8.98
C LEU A 930 1.07 -38.17 -10.04
N TYR A 931 2.01 -37.31 -9.65
CA TYR A 931 2.58 -36.28 -10.50
C TYR A 931 4.08 -36.44 -10.70
N GLU A 932 4.53 -36.12 -11.89
CA GLU A 932 5.92 -35.81 -12.19
C GLU A 932 6.25 -34.39 -11.76
N ARG A 933 7.52 -34.18 -11.36
CA ARG A 933 8.00 -32.85 -10.99
C ARG A 933 7.79 -31.84 -12.13
N ALA A 934 7.98 -32.27 -13.39
CA ALA A 934 7.79 -31.43 -14.57
C ALA A 934 6.32 -30.95 -14.70
N SER A 935 5.35 -31.83 -14.43
CA SER A 935 3.93 -31.47 -14.45
C SER A 935 3.57 -30.49 -13.32
N ALA A 936 4.14 -30.69 -12.12
CA ALA A 936 3.98 -29.73 -11.03
C ALA A 936 4.61 -28.36 -11.36
N ASP A 937 5.80 -28.34 -11.96
CA ASP A 937 6.44 -27.11 -12.43
C ASP A 937 5.56 -26.38 -13.46
N HIS A 938 5.03 -27.10 -14.45
CA HIS A 938 4.15 -26.52 -15.47
C HIS A 938 2.84 -25.97 -14.91
N LEU A 939 2.24 -26.67 -13.94
CA LEU A 939 1.06 -26.19 -13.24
C LEU A 939 1.36 -24.87 -12.52
N LEU A 940 2.47 -24.82 -11.76
CA LEU A 940 2.84 -23.61 -11.04
C LEU A 940 3.10 -22.43 -11.99
N ASP A 941 3.80 -22.66 -13.11
CA ASP A 941 4.02 -21.63 -14.13
C ASP A 941 2.70 -21.17 -14.77
N SER A 942 1.73 -22.08 -14.95
CA SER A 942 0.40 -21.75 -15.45
C SER A 942 -0.42 -20.92 -14.46
N VAL A 943 -0.24 -21.11 -13.15
CA VAL A 943 -0.83 -20.23 -12.12
C VAL A 943 -0.28 -18.81 -12.27
N LEU A 944 1.02 -18.66 -12.47
CA LEU A 944 1.65 -17.35 -12.63
C LEU A 944 1.17 -16.64 -13.89
N LEU A 945 1.05 -17.37 -15.01
CA LEU A 945 0.51 -16.83 -16.24
C LEU A 945 -0.96 -16.39 -16.08
N ALA A 946 -1.80 -17.21 -15.45
CA ALA A 946 -3.20 -16.86 -15.21
C ALA A 946 -3.33 -15.60 -14.35
N LEU A 947 -2.44 -15.41 -13.38
CA LEU A 947 -2.39 -14.22 -12.54
C LEU A 947 -2.11 -12.95 -13.35
N ASP A 948 -1.12 -12.99 -14.26
CA ASP A 948 -0.81 -11.87 -15.15
C ASP A 948 -1.99 -11.56 -16.10
N GLU A 949 -2.67 -12.58 -16.60
CA GLU A 949 -3.84 -12.41 -17.46
C GLU A 949 -5.02 -11.77 -16.72
N ILE A 950 -5.29 -12.17 -15.47
CA ILE A 950 -6.32 -11.54 -14.64
C ILE A 950 -6.02 -10.04 -14.47
N ALA A 951 -4.74 -9.69 -14.28
CA ALA A 951 -4.32 -8.30 -14.06
C ALA A 951 -4.44 -7.41 -15.32
N ILE A 952 -4.17 -7.96 -16.50
CA ILE A 952 -4.00 -7.18 -17.74
C ILE A 952 -5.24 -7.28 -18.66
N ALA A 953 -5.94 -8.40 -18.65
CA ALA A 953 -7.04 -8.70 -19.56
C ALA A 953 -8.17 -9.47 -18.86
N PRO A 954 -8.84 -8.88 -17.85
CA PRO A 954 -9.88 -9.55 -17.07
C PRO A 954 -11.10 -9.99 -17.89
N GLU A 955 -11.35 -9.37 -19.05
CA GLU A 955 -12.42 -9.77 -19.97
C GLU A 955 -12.05 -11.00 -20.84
N GLY A 956 -10.84 -11.53 -20.68
CA GLY A 956 -10.41 -12.74 -21.37
C GLY A 956 -11.16 -13.99 -20.86
N PRO A 957 -11.51 -14.94 -21.75
CA PRO A 957 -12.15 -16.19 -21.36
C PRO A 957 -11.22 -17.10 -20.56
N VAL A 958 -11.75 -17.73 -19.49
CA VAL A 958 -11.01 -18.64 -18.59
C VAL A 958 -10.47 -19.85 -19.37
N LEU A 959 -11.31 -20.50 -20.18
CA LEU A 959 -10.98 -21.77 -20.83
C LEU A 959 -10.12 -21.65 -22.09
N ARG A 960 -9.85 -20.42 -22.57
CA ARG A 960 -8.99 -20.24 -23.74
C ARG A 960 -7.54 -20.45 -23.37
N ARG A 961 -6.95 -21.55 -23.87
CA ARG A 961 -5.52 -21.80 -23.76
C ARG A 961 -4.75 -20.76 -24.57
N ARG A 962 -4.03 -19.86 -23.88
CA ARG A 962 -2.86 -19.19 -24.47
C ARG A 962 -1.63 -20.01 -24.08
N THR A 963 -0.97 -20.60 -25.07
CA THR A 963 0.31 -21.26 -24.84
C THR A 963 1.35 -20.19 -24.50
N ALA A 964 2.23 -20.49 -23.53
CA ALA A 964 3.38 -19.67 -23.16
C ALA A 964 4.45 -19.63 -24.27
N ARG A 965 4.08 -19.22 -25.49
CA ARG A 965 4.94 -19.15 -26.68
C ARG A 965 5.57 -17.78 -26.93
N THR A 966 5.47 -16.85 -26.00
CA THR A 966 6.24 -15.59 -26.01
C THR A 966 7.08 -15.51 -24.75
N TYR A 967 8.14 -16.31 -24.67
CA TYR A 967 9.44 -16.06 -24.03
C TYR A 967 10.25 -17.39 -24.05
N ALA A 968 10.88 -17.67 -25.20
CA ALA A 968 11.96 -18.65 -25.45
C ALA A 968 11.71 -20.19 -25.42
N SER A 969 11.85 -20.78 -26.63
CA SER A 969 12.28 -22.14 -27.06
C SER A 969 11.54 -23.43 -26.65
N ASP A 970 10.90 -24.03 -27.67
CA ASP A 970 10.63 -25.45 -28.00
C ASP A 970 10.59 -26.55 -26.92
N ALA A 971 9.38 -27.06 -26.65
CA ALA A 971 8.99 -28.47 -26.83
C ALA A 971 7.46 -28.62 -26.64
N ASP A 972 6.78 -29.21 -27.62
CA ASP A 972 5.33 -29.47 -27.60
C ASP A 972 4.97 -30.60 -26.62
N PHE A 973 3.92 -30.42 -25.80
CA PHE A 973 3.25 -31.49 -25.08
C PHE A 973 1.73 -31.34 -25.24
N ASP A 974 1.11 -32.33 -25.89
CA ASP A 974 -0.33 -32.43 -26.16
C ASP A 974 -0.92 -33.54 -25.27
N PHE A 975 -1.74 -33.16 -24.29
CA PHE A 975 -2.59 -34.09 -23.55
C PHE A 975 -3.86 -34.37 -24.37
N GLY A 976 -3.71 -35.26 -25.35
CA GLY A 976 -4.78 -35.51 -26.32
C GLY A 976 -4.63 -36.83 -27.10
N ALA A 977 -4.02 -37.87 -26.54
CA ALA A 977 -3.95 -39.17 -27.22
C ALA A 977 -3.86 -40.38 -26.27
N ALA A 978 -4.98 -40.71 -25.62
CA ALA A 978 -5.37 -42.11 -25.36
C ALA A 978 -6.86 -42.15 -25.01
N ARG A 979 -7.67 -42.52 -26.02
CA ARG A 979 -8.98 -43.14 -25.79
C ARG A 979 -8.79 -44.57 -25.31
#